data_AF-A0AAP9YIJ7-F1
#
_entry.id   AF-A0AAP9YIJ7-F1
#
_cell.length_a   1.000
_cell.length_b   1.000
_cell.length_c   1.000
_cell.angle_alpha   90.00
_cell.angle_beta   90.00
_cell.angle_gamma   90.00
#
_symmetry.space_group_name_H-M   'P 1'
#
loop_
_entity.id
_entity.type
_entity.pdbx_description
1 polymer ?
#
loop_
_entity_poly.entity_id
_entity_poly.type
_entity_poly.pdbx_seq_one_letter_code
_entity_poly.pdbx_strand_id
1 'polypeptide(L)'
;MKAEKDLDPSYNLPGNHLRKGNAALRSGQYSLAIEHYNRAKLELPEIAATIDMNLELARRKLAVLGHNGLIIAPSADEAGDQHLIEQHKRIIKESLLFDEAFYVNEYPDIRNCESPLEHYLLFGGIEGRAASENFDSLRYLENNPNVFDQNINPLIHYLTIGRFRNQEAYKYERKISTQQTSNSPLDELKLLQSSHFFDKNHYLEKYPDVATSQYSPEEHFLLLGGREGREASKYFNCAAYLEAYDDVKRSGINPLIHYLMFGQKERRVAFESELEISSFLTATRSKKTVLLDNLPTPAKTDYKRHRCALLIHAFYFDVFQEIFSQAKDLPFSKIIVTTTEENHEQICSFLAEHWPGNYRVSIIRENKGRDIAPFLNDNVDNLFDFDFVCKVHTKKSPHLDIFGNKWKRHLIDNLIGSRATFEKVLSLFIHNPQLGIAYPEPMVGTNNCDWAANKKLGLEIFSKLGIEVSEAELEQLDYPPATMFWFRPQALKTIFHSYAYADFPKEPIHFDGTLAHALERTLNYVCRKNGYSVLEYISMATLTDAEFKEAVIFDWLENSQDQEKFIVVSHEATNTGAPKTALSLLNALKARNKSCLTILLNGGEQEPLFSNYGPVINYNGQPLRESLLKILLENKDIKVICNTVVSYRAAKFFQSINLPVISLVHEFISSGHFSDEMFATLIENSDQVIYPADFVLQDTLDNIPVDASKIEIMPQGIYNDAFPLGERAECRKSLIKELGIPEDSFIVLGCGTVESRKGVDILVQTAKHIFSNMAAHNLHFMWVGKATEQDDFYLDCLRELSSSELLKNNFHFMGAHTKVDRFFLAADLFALPSRYDPFPGVVLEAMAADLPIICFDGTTGVHEAFEDNVGGFVCKHLNHVDMASRIIALYKNQELAQAMGTRNQAKVRHRYNFGRYTDRILEKFAAMAQPTPSENKFSFVVPVFNTPPNYLQKMIQSVLRQTYSNFELCIADGSTSELTRTLINYYVALDPRIKCQAIKENKGIAENTNAAIALATGEYLCLLDHDDVLPKTALQEVYDCIVQYAPDIIYTDEDKIDENGLNHFAPVKKPSFDISLLEKYNYITHLLTIRKSFFEEHILKLEACYDGAQDYDLILRCMEKTRKIQHIPKILYHWRVFENSTSKGTSASKNYAVDAGKRALEAHLERIGRAAKVSLDTRDFRYVINEEIKSGVANA
;
A
#
# COMPACT_ATOMS: atom_id res chain seq x y z
N MET A 1 -18.04 1.32 69.56
CA MET A 1 -17.73 2.09 70.80
C MET A 1 -17.94 3.56 70.46
N LYS A 2 -18.81 4.35 71.09
CA LYS A 2 -19.46 4.23 72.41
C LYS A 2 -21.00 4.45 72.31
N ALA A 3 -21.76 3.39 72.55
CA ALA A 3 -23.18 3.33 72.98
C ALA A 3 -23.52 1.84 73.14
N GLU A 4 -24.62 1.50 73.81
CA GLU A 4 -25.08 0.11 74.03
C GLU A 4 -24.13 -0.77 74.87
N LYS A 5 -23.86 -0.32 76.11
CA LYS A 5 -24.08 -1.24 77.24
C LYS A 5 -25.54 -1.06 77.69
N ASP A 6 -26.09 -2.12 78.26
CA ASP A 6 -27.44 -2.22 78.82
C ASP A 6 -28.59 -2.18 77.80
N LEU A 7 -29.10 -3.37 77.43
CA LEU A 7 -30.53 -3.63 77.19
C LEU A 7 -30.81 -5.14 77.19
N ASP A 8 -32.00 -5.50 77.68
CA ASP A 8 -32.51 -6.83 78.02
C ASP A 8 -32.52 -7.85 76.83
N PRO A 9 -32.17 -9.13 77.03
CA PRO A 9 -32.17 -10.14 75.96
C PRO A 9 -33.56 -10.64 75.52
N SER A 10 -34.67 -10.17 76.08
CA SER A 10 -36.01 -10.76 75.88
C SER A 10 -37.08 -9.88 75.20
N TYR A 11 -36.68 -9.01 74.25
CA TYR A 11 -37.64 -8.29 73.38
C TYR A 11 -37.29 -8.33 71.89
N ASN A 12 -38.30 -8.61 71.05
CA ASN A 12 -38.24 -8.37 69.60
C ASN A 12 -38.24 -6.85 69.35
N LEU A 13 -37.11 -6.32 68.89
CA LEU A 13 -36.95 -4.91 68.53
C LEU A 13 -36.65 -4.73 67.03
N PRO A 14 -37.13 -3.64 66.40
CA PRO A 14 -36.74 -3.27 65.03
C PRO A 14 -35.22 -3.20 64.90
N GLY A 15 -34.66 -3.72 63.80
CA GLY A 15 -33.21 -3.76 63.60
C GLY A 15 -32.50 -5.04 64.02
N ASN A 16 -33.23 -6.10 64.39
CA ASN A 16 -32.66 -7.46 64.53
C ASN A 16 -31.94 -7.88 63.22
N HIS A 17 -32.57 -7.62 62.07
CA HIS A 17 -31.93 -7.83 60.76
C HIS A 17 -30.74 -6.90 60.51
N LEU A 18 -30.73 -5.66 61.01
CA LEU A 18 -29.57 -4.77 60.89
C LEU A 18 -28.36 -5.29 61.69
N ARG A 19 -28.58 -5.77 62.92
CA ARG A 19 -27.52 -6.40 63.75
C ARG A 19 -27.00 -7.68 63.11
N LYS A 20 -27.88 -8.53 62.57
CA LYS A 20 -27.48 -9.76 61.84
C LYS A 20 -26.73 -9.44 60.54
N GLY A 21 -27.16 -8.44 59.78
CA GLY A 21 -26.44 -7.95 58.60
C GLY A 21 -25.03 -7.46 58.94
N ASN A 22 -24.90 -6.64 59.99
CA ASN A 22 -23.60 -6.17 60.49
C ASN A 22 -22.73 -7.28 61.10
N ALA A 23 -23.29 -8.38 61.58
CA ALA A 23 -22.54 -9.55 62.01
C ALA A 23 -22.02 -10.35 60.80
N ALA A 24 -22.90 -10.65 59.84
CA ALA A 24 -22.57 -11.35 58.60
C ALA A 24 -21.53 -10.60 57.74
N LEU A 25 -21.64 -9.26 57.66
CA LEU A 25 -20.66 -8.41 56.96
C LEU A 25 -19.27 -8.46 57.63
N ARG A 26 -19.19 -8.64 58.95
CA ARG A 26 -17.93 -8.76 59.68
C ARG A 26 -17.35 -10.18 59.67
N SER A 27 -18.18 -11.21 59.53
CA SER A 27 -17.76 -12.62 59.41
C SER A 27 -17.54 -13.09 57.96
N GLY A 28 -17.60 -12.19 56.97
CA GLY A 28 -17.36 -12.52 55.56
C GLY A 28 -18.56 -13.14 54.81
N GLN A 29 -19.69 -13.33 55.49
CA GLN A 29 -20.89 -13.97 54.93
C GLN A 29 -21.74 -12.96 54.14
N TYR A 30 -21.17 -12.39 53.07
CA TYR A 30 -21.74 -11.21 52.40
C TYR A 30 -23.13 -11.44 51.77
N SER A 31 -23.44 -12.64 51.25
CA SER A 31 -24.78 -12.97 50.75
C SER A 31 -25.85 -12.90 51.86
N LEU A 32 -25.54 -13.47 53.03
CA LEU A 32 -26.42 -13.42 54.21
C LEU A 32 -26.52 -11.99 54.78
N ALA A 33 -25.43 -11.22 54.68
CA ALA A 33 -25.45 -9.80 55.03
C ALA A 33 -26.41 -9.02 54.13
N ILE A 34 -26.38 -9.22 52.81
CA ILE A 34 -27.28 -8.57 51.84
C ILE A 34 -28.73 -8.93 52.10
N GLU A 35 -29.05 -10.21 52.34
CA GLU A 35 -30.41 -10.64 52.68
C GLU A 35 -30.93 -9.92 53.92
N HIS A 36 -30.12 -9.87 54.97
CA HIS A 36 -30.49 -9.19 56.21
C HIS A 36 -30.53 -7.67 56.09
N TYR A 37 -29.66 -7.02 55.30
CA TYR A 37 -29.76 -5.58 55.05
C TYR A 37 -31.00 -5.21 54.22
N ASN A 38 -31.39 -6.02 53.21
CA ASN A 38 -32.63 -5.80 52.46
C ASN A 38 -33.86 -5.85 53.38
N ARG A 39 -33.92 -6.81 54.32
CA ARG A 39 -35.01 -6.88 55.31
C ARG A 39 -34.94 -5.73 56.32
N ALA A 40 -33.75 -5.38 56.80
CA ALA A 40 -33.55 -4.25 57.70
C ALA A 40 -33.98 -2.91 57.08
N LYS A 41 -33.81 -2.73 55.76
CA LYS A 41 -34.25 -1.53 55.02
C LYS A 41 -35.77 -1.37 55.02
N LEU A 42 -36.52 -2.48 55.02
CA LEU A 42 -37.98 -2.49 55.13
C LEU A 42 -38.46 -2.24 56.57
N GLU A 43 -37.67 -2.67 57.57
CA GLU A 43 -37.98 -2.50 59.00
C GLU A 43 -37.61 -1.12 59.56
N LEU A 44 -36.59 -0.45 59.00
CA LEU A 44 -36.01 0.81 59.50
C LEU A 44 -35.79 1.84 58.37
N PRO A 45 -36.87 2.35 57.75
CA PRO A 45 -36.78 3.27 56.62
C PRO A 45 -36.07 4.61 56.97
N GLU A 46 -36.16 5.09 58.21
CA GLU A 46 -35.51 6.33 58.68
C GLU A 46 -33.97 6.32 58.59
N ILE A 47 -33.33 5.15 58.47
CA ILE A 47 -31.88 5.01 58.28
C ILE A 47 -31.51 4.28 56.98
N ALA A 48 -32.44 4.20 56.02
CA ALA A 48 -32.29 3.47 54.77
C ALA A 48 -31.00 3.82 54.00
N ALA A 49 -30.58 5.08 53.99
CA ALA A 49 -29.33 5.52 53.32
C ALA A 49 -28.07 4.88 53.94
N THR A 50 -28.02 4.72 55.26
CA THR A 50 -26.92 4.04 55.96
C THR A 50 -26.96 2.54 55.72
N ILE A 51 -28.17 1.96 55.61
CA ILE A 51 -28.34 0.55 55.25
C ILE A 51 -27.86 0.33 53.82
N ASP A 52 -28.29 1.16 52.86
CA ASP A 52 -27.86 1.10 51.46
C ASP A 52 -26.34 1.20 51.29
N MET A 53 -25.67 2.07 52.05
CA MET A 53 -24.20 2.16 52.00
C MET A 53 -23.50 0.87 52.46
N ASN A 54 -24.06 0.18 53.47
CA ASN A 54 -23.56 -1.14 53.91
C ASN A 54 -23.99 -2.28 52.96
N LEU A 55 -25.14 -2.15 52.30
CA LEU A 55 -25.66 -3.09 51.32
C LEU A 55 -24.81 -3.04 50.03
N GLU A 56 -24.41 -1.84 49.62
CA GLU A 56 -23.45 -1.58 48.54
C GLU A 56 -22.05 -2.07 48.89
N LEU A 57 -21.57 -1.86 50.12
CA LEU A 57 -20.31 -2.42 50.60
C LEU A 57 -20.34 -3.96 50.62
N ALA A 58 -21.44 -4.57 51.06
CA ALA A 58 -21.62 -6.01 51.06
C ALA A 58 -21.70 -6.58 49.63
N ARG A 59 -22.38 -5.89 48.70
CA ARG A 59 -22.41 -6.23 47.27
C ARG A 59 -21.04 -6.14 46.63
N ARG A 60 -20.28 -5.07 46.89
CA ARG A 60 -18.89 -4.93 46.39
C ARG A 60 -17.97 -6.01 46.95
N LYS A 61 -18.05 -6.32 48.25
CA LYS A 61 -17.25 -7.41 48.82
C LYS A 61 -17.68 -8.81 48.36
N LEU A 62 -18.97 -9.03 48.09
CA LEU A 62 -19.46 -10.25 47.46
C LEU A 62 -19.01 -10.36 45.99
N ALA A 63 -18.96 -9.25 45.25
CA ALA A 63 -18.41 -9.22 43.89
C ALA A 63 -16.91 -9.54 43.89
N VAL A 64 -16.14 -8.97 44.83
CA VAL A 64 -14.71 -9.30 45.00
C VAL A 64 -14.49 -10.77 45.37
N LEU A 65 -15.28 -11.37 46.28
CA LEU A 65 -15.20 -12.82 46.52
C LEU A 65 -15.71 -13.66 45.34
N GLY A 66 -16.64 -13.13 44.53
CA GLY A 66 -17.11 -13.76 43.30
C GLY A 66 -16.03 -13.88 42.21
N HIS A 67 -14.94 -13.09 42.29
CA HIS A 67 -13.78 -13.21 41.41
C HIS A 67 -12.68 -14.15 41.94
N ASN A 68 -12.67 -14.49 43.23
CA ASN A 68 -11.58 -15.23 43.87
C ASN A 68 -11.94 -16.68 44.26
N GLY A 69 -13.07 -17.21 43.79
CA GLY A 69 -13.64 -18.48 44.26
C GLY A 69 -13.92 -19.54 43.19
N LEU A 70 -13.53 -19.31 41.93
CA LEU A 70 -13.70 -20.25 40.81
C LEU A 70 -12.38 -20.44 40.06
N ILE A 71 -12.12 -21.67 39.62
CA ILE A 71 -10.93 -22.01 38.83
C ILE A 71 -10.99 -21.30 37.47
N ILE A 72 -10.17 -20.27 37.32
CA ILE A 72 -9.39 -20.03 36.09
C ILE A 72 -8.45 -21.24 35.94
N ALA A 73 -8.34 -21.84 34.75
CA ALA A 73 -7.55 -23.07 34.53
C ALA A 73 -6.20 -23.06 35.29
N PRO A 74 -5.90 -24.10 36.12
CA PRO A 74 -4.99 -23.96 37.24
C PRO A 74 -3.54 -23.69 36.85
N SER A 75 -2.95 -22.71 37.50
CA SER A 75 -1.50 -22.45 37.52
C SER A 75 -0.83 -23.45 38.45
N ALA A 76 0.12 -24.24 37.94
CA ALA A 76 0.79 -25.24 38.75
C ALA A 76 1.79 -24.63 39.74
N ASP A 77 1.39 -24.44 41.00
CA ASP A 77 2.28 -24.52 42.17
C ASP A 77 1.54 -24.79 43.50
N GLU A 78 2.17 -25.62 44.34
CA GLU A 78 1.80 -26.04 45.71
C GLU A 78 0.47 -26.81 45.97
N ALA A 79 0.47 -27.58 47.06
CA ALA A 79 -0.42 -28.72 47.32
C ALA A 79 -1.91 -28.40 47.60
N GLY A 80 -2.34 -27.15 47.46
CA GLY A 80 -3.75 -26.75 47.57
C GLY A 80 -4.59 -27.18 46.36
N ASP A 81 -4.02 -27.05 45.16
CA ASP A 81 -4.78 -27.23 43.91
C ASP A 81 -5.09 -28.69 43.59
N GLN A 82 -4.27 -29.64 44.01
CA GLN A 82 -4.60 -31.07 43.82
C GLN A 82 -5.85 -31.48 44.62
N HIS A 83 -6.07 -30.87 45.80
CA HIS A 83 -7.30 -31.05 46.56
C HIS A 83 -8.50 -30.38 45.86
N LEU A 84 -8.31 -29.20 45.26
CA LEU A 84 -9.37 -28.46 44.57
C LEU A 84 -9.74 -29.12 43.22
N ILE A 85 -8.78 -29.66 42.48
CA ILE A 85 -8.99 -30.47 41.27
C ILE A 85 -9.77 -31.74 41.62
N GLU A 86 -9.37 -32.48 42.65
CA GLU A 86 -10.12 -33.68 43.08
C GLU A 86 -11.51 -33.33 43.62
N GLN A 87 -11.66 -32.19 44.32
CA GLN A 87 -12.97 -31.66 44.74
C GLN A 87 -13.85 -31.30 43.52
N HIS A 88 -13.29 -30.71 42.47
CA HIS A 88 -14.03 -30.35 41.25
C HIS A 88 -14.33 -31.55 40.34
N LYS A 89 -13.40 -32.51 40.17
CA LYS A 89 -13.68 -33.82 39.58
C LYS A 89 -14.84 -34.49 40.30
N ARG A 90 -14.83 -34.46 41.64
CA ARG A 90 -15.91 -34.99 42.47
C ARG A 90 -17.23 -34.24 42.27
N ILE A 91 -17.24 -32.91 42.26
CA ILE A 91 -18.45 -32.09 42.03
C ILE A 91 -19.04 -32.33 40.64
N ILE A 92 -18.22 -32.40 39.59
CA ILE A 92 -18.66 -32.74 38.23
C ILE A 92 -19.26 -34.16 38.21
N LYS A 93 -18.56 -35.14 38.79
CA LYS A 93 -18.99 -36.54 38.82
C LYS A 93 -20.27 -36.77 39.64
N GLU A 94 -20.44 -36.05 40.76
CA GLU A 94 -21.66 -36.08 41.57
C GLU A 94 -22.83 -35.28 40.94
N SER A 95 -22.56 -34.38 39.97
CA SER A 95 -23.60 -33.59 39.31
C SER A 95 -24.42 -34.35 38.25
N LEU A 96 -23.86 -35.44 37.70
CA LEU A 96 -24.40 -36.17 36.55
C LEU A 96 -24.56 -35.32 35.25
N LEU A 97 -23.89 -34.16 35.17
CA LEU A 97 -23.89 -33.29 33.98
C LEU A 97 -22.65 -33.47 33.09
N PHE A 98 -21.72 -34.35 33.47
CA PHE A 98 -20.66 -34.86 32.59
C PHE A 98 -20.86 -36.36 32.37
N ASP A 99 -20.85 -36.79 31.11
CA ASP A 99 -20.98 -38.19 30.70
C ASP A 99 -19.75 -38.58 29.87
N GLU A 100 -18.91 -39.43 30.45
CA GLU A 100 -17.64 -39.87 29.86
C GLU A 100 -17.82 -40.68 28.57
N ALA A 101 -18.90 -41.46 28.46
CA ALA A 101 -19.20 -42.25 27.27
C ALA A 101 -19.76 -41.39 26.14
N PHE A 102 -20.58 -40.38 26.46
CA PHE A 102 -20.96 -39.33 25.52
C PHE A 102 -19.70 -38.57 25.04
N TYR A 103 -18.87 -38.12 25.97
CA TYR A 103 -17.73 -37.25 25.70
C TYR A 103 -16.69 -37.90 24.77
N VAL A 104 -16.32 -39.16 25.02
CA VAL A 104 -15.37 -39.93 24.18
C VAL A 104 -15.97 -40.36 22.83
N ASN A 105 -17.29 -40.48 22.73
CA ASN A 105 -17.95 -40.77 21.45
C ASN A 105 -18.05 -39.53 20.55
N GLU A 106 -18.42 -38.38 21.12
CA GLU A 106 -18.60 -37.12 20.40
C GLU A 106 -17.27 -36.44 20.03
N TYR A 107 -16.20 -36.71 20.78
CA TYR A 107 -14.85 -36.15 20.55
C TYR A 107 -13.82 -37.28 20.26
N PRO A 108 -13.63 -37.67 18.99
CA PRO A 108 -12.76 -38.81 18.64
C PRO A 108 -11.28 -38.61 18.94
N ASP A 109 -10.82 -37.37 19.03
CA ASP A 109 -9.43 -36.96 19.30
C ASP A 109 -8.98 -37.33 20.72
N ILE A 110 -9.90 -37.39 21.69
CA ILE A 110 -9.59 -37.75 23.08
C ILE A 110 -9.70 -39.25 23.38
N ARG A 111 -9.98 -40.11 22.39
CA ARG A 111 -10.19 -41.57 22.59
C ARG A 111 -9.00 -42.32 23.19
N ASN A 112 -7.80 -41.74 23.12
CA ASN A 112 -6.58 -42.30 23.69
C ASN A 112 -6.12 -41.56 24.96
N CYS A 113 -6.93 -40.63 25.50
CA CYS A 113 -6.63 -39.91 26.74
C CYS A 113 -6.89 -40.82 27.96
N GLU A 114 -5.96 -40.87 28.91
CA GLU A 114 -6.09 -41.71 30.12
C GLU A 114 -7.23 -41.25 31.06
N SER A 115 -7.66 -39.99 30.98
CA SER A 115 -8.65 -39.39 31.89
C SER A 115 -9.53 -38.35 31.17
N PRO A 116 -10.61 -38.76 30.46
CA PRO A 116 -11.47 -37.84 29.71
C PRO A 116 -12.15 -36.76 30.56
N LEU A 117 -12.47 -37.06 31.82
CA LEU A 117 -13.01 -36.10 32.79
C LEU A 117 -11.99 -34.99 33.12
N GLU A 118 -10.71 -35.34 33.20
CA GLU A 118 -9.62 -34.40 33.51
C GLU A 118 -9.27 -33.56 32.28
N HIS A 119 -9.30 -34.16 31.09
CA HIS A 119 -9.26 -33.42 29.83
C HIS A 119 -10.40 -32.38 29.76
N TYR A 120 -11.63 -32.77 30.06
CA TYR A 120 -12.76 -31.83 30.09
C TYR A 120 -12.58 -30.72 31.12
N LEU A 121 -12.14 -31.06 32.34
CA LEU A 121 -11.95 -30.10 33.42
C LEU A 121 -10.89 -29.03 33.06
N LEU A 122 -9.75 -29.44 32.50
CA LEU A 122 -8.60 -28.59 32.25
C LEU A 122 -8.67 -27.85 30.90
N PHE A 123 -9.23 -28.46 29.86
CA PHE A 123 -9.20 -27.95 28.49
C PHE A 123 -10.60 -27.92 27.86
N GLY A 124 -11.24 -29.09 27.78
CA GLY A 124 -12.40 -29.29 26.93
C GLY A 124 -13.63 -28.45 27.27
N GLY A 125 -13.87 -28.14 28.54
CA GLY A 125 -14.96 -27.25 28.94
C GLY A 125 -14.76 -25.81 28.45
N ILE A 126 -13.51 -25.31 28.47
CA ILE A 126 -13.14 -23.96 28.00
C ILE A 126 -13.13 -23.91 26.47
N GLU A 127 -12.74 -25.01 25.81
CA GLU A 127 -12.90 -25.22 24.37
C GLU A 127 -14.37 -25.29 23.91
N GLY A 128 -15.34 -25.21 24.82
CA GLY A 128 -16.78 -25.26 24.52
C GLY A 128 -17.32 -26.67 24.24
N ARG A 129 -16.52 -27.73 24.37
CA ARG A 129 -16.97 -29.10 24.15
C ARG A 129 -18.08 -29.47 25.14
N ALA A 130 -19.18 -30.04 24.68
CA ALA A 130 -20.31 -30.39 25.54
C ALA A 130 -19.93 -31.44 26.58
N ALA A 131 -20.37 -31.27 27.83
CA ALA A 131 -20.04 -32.19 28.92
C ALA A 131 -20.93 -33.46 28.89
N SER A 132 -22.18 -33.30 28.49
CA SER A 132 -23.18 -34.36 28.30
C SER A 132 -24.34 -33.85 27.45
N GLU A 133 -25.29 -34.71 27.10
CA GLU A 133 -26.59 -34.30 26.52
C GLU A 133 -27.34 -33.25 27.37
N ASN A 134 -27.04 -33.13 28.67
CA ASN A 134 -27.72 -32.22 29.59
C ASN A 134 -26.89 -30.96 29.94
N PHE A 135 -25.68 -30.79 29.39
CA PHE A 135 -24.87 -29.59 29.60
C PHE A 135 -23.96 -29.25 28.41
N ASP A 136 -24.38 -28.25 27.66
CA ASP A 136 -23.66 -27.64 26.54
C ASP A 136 -22.72 -26.53 27.04
N SER A 137 -21.41 -26.81 27.06
CA SER A 137 -20.38 -25.88 27.53
C SER A 137 -20.30 -24.62 26.66
N LEU A 138 -20.36 -24.76 25.33
CA LEU A 138 -20.28 -23.64 24.40
C LEU A 138 -21.46 -22.69 24.60
N ARG A 139 -22.68 -23.23 24.58
CA ARG A 139 -23.89 -22.43 24.79
C ARG A 139 -23.93 -21.78 26.18
N TYR A 140 -23.33 -22.41 27.19
CA TYR A 140 -23.15 -21.80 28.50
C TYR A 140 -22.15 -20.63 28.48
N LEU A 141 -21.03 -20.75 27.76
CA LEU A 141 -20.03 -19.69 27.60
C LEU A 141 -20.59 -18.50 26.78
N GLU A 142 -21.27 -18.76 25.67
CA GLU A 142 -21.93 -17.72 24.84
C GLU A 142 -22.92 -16.87 25.64
N ASN A 143 -23.72 -17.51 26.50
CA ASN A 143 -24.70 -16.83 27.36
C ASN A 143 -24.09 -16.24 28.64
N ASN A 144 -22.82 -16.52 28.93
CA ASN A 144 -22.08 -15.96 30.06
C ASN A 144 -20.68 -15.49 29.62
N PRO A 145 -20.56 -14.42 28.78
CA PRO A 145 -19.27 -14.00 28.22
C PRO A 145 -18.18 -13.77 29.26
N ASN A 146 -18.54 -13.22 30.43
CA ASN A 146 -17.64 -13.05 31.56
C ASN A 146 -16.94 -14.34 32.03
N VAL A 147 -17.51 -15.52 31.78
CA VAL A 147 -16.96 -16.85 32.13
C VAL A 147 -15.94 -17.28 31.08
N PHE A 148 -16.22 -16.99 29.80
CA PHE A 148 -15.31 -17.19 28.67
C PHE A 148 -14.08 -16.27 28.78
N ASP A 149 -14.31 -14.96 28.98
CA ASP A 149 -13.24 -13.95 29.11
C ASP A 149 -12.33 -14.20 30.32
N GLN A 150 -12.85 -14.84 31.37
CA GLN A 150 -12.08 -15.23 32.57
C GLN A 150 -11.50 -16.66 32.49
N ASN A 151 -11.71 -17.38 31.38
CA ASN A 151 -11.18 -18.73 31.15
C ASN A 151 -11.56 -19.74 32.26
N ILE A 152 -12.79 -19.63 32.75
CA ILE A 152 -13.36 -20.46 33.84
C ILE A 152 -14.10 -21.65 33.21
N ASN A 153 -13.91 -22.86 33.76
CA ASN A 153 -14.63 -24.04 33.26
C ASN A 153 -16.16 -23.84 33.42
N PRO A 154 -16.96 -23.91 32.33
CA PRO A 154 -18.37 -23.52 32.36
C PRO A 154 -19.24 -24.42 33.21
N LEU A 155 -18.97 -25.74 33.26
CA LEU A 155 -19.74 -26.64 34.12
C LEU A 155 -19.44 -26.39 35.60
N ILE A 156 -18.19 -26.07 35.95
CA ILE A 156 -17.84 -25.64 37.31
C ILE A 156 -18.54 -24.33 37.67
N HIS A 157 -18.50 -23.31 36.81
CA HIS A 157 -19.20 -22.04 37.05
C HIS A 157 -20.72 -22.25 37.20
N TYR A 158 -21.32 -23.11 36.37
CA TYR A 158 -22.74 -23.45 36.48
C TYR A 158 -23.08 -24.09 37.83
N LEU A 159 -22.34 -25.12 38.23
CA LEU A 159 -22.62 -25.90 39.44
C LEU A 159 -22.43 -25.11 40.74
N THR A 160 -21.57 -24.11 40.72
CA THR A 160 -21.17 -23.32 41.90
C THR A 160 -21.88 -21.96 42.01
N ILE A 161 -22.13 -21.28 40.89
CA ILE A 161 -22.74 -19.94 40.84
C ILE A 161 -24.01 -19.92 39.99
N GLY A 162 -23.97 -20.45 38.76
CA GLY A 162 -25.05 -20.31 37.79
C GLY A 162 -26.38 -20.88 38.27
N ARG A 163 -26.37 -22.11 38.78
CA ARG A 163 -27.52 -22.83 39.32
C ARG A 163 -28.21 -22.09 40.47
N PHE A 164 -27.45 -21.39 41.31
CA PHE A 164 -27.99 -20.59 42.42
C PHE A 164 -28.54 -19.23 41.99
N ARG A 165 -28.19 -18.76 40.79
CA ARG A 165 -28.73 -17.54 40.17
C ARG A 165 -29.93 -17.80 39.24
N ASN A 166 -30.52 -19.01 39.30
CA ASN A 166 -31.54 -19.49 38.35
C ASN A 166 -31.12 -19.40 36.87
N GLN A 167 -29.83 -19.57 36.58
CA GLN A 167 -29.41 -19.82 35.20
C GLN A 167 -29.82 -21.24 34.80
N GLU A 168 -30.22 -21.41 33.55
CA GLU A 168 -30.60 -22.72 33.02
C GLU A 168 -29.36 -23.58 32.75
N ALA A 169 -29.48 -24.89 32.99
CA ALA A 169 -28.56 -25.86 32.40
C ALA A 169 -28.94 -25.98 30.92
N TYR A 170 -28.15 -25.38 30.02
CA TYR A 170 -28.37 -25.50 28.60
C TYR A 170 -28.16 -26.95 28.18
N LYS A 171 -29.24 -27.63 27.78
CA LYS A 171 -29.13 -28.97 27.20
C LYS A 171 -28.41 -28.91 25.86
N TYR A 172 -27.63 -29.95 25.60
CA TYR A 172 -26.96 -30.11 24.33
C TYR A 172 -27.96 -30.62 23.30
N GLU A 173 -28.38 -29.73 22.41
CA GLU A 173 -29.40 -29.99 21.40
C GLU A 173 -28.74 -30.33 20.06
N ARG A 174 -28.69 -31.62 19.74
CA ARG A 174 -28.16 -32.09 18.46
C ARG A 174 -29.08 -31.63 17.32
N LYS A 175 -28.65 -30.62 16.58
CA LYS A 175 -29.39 -29.90 15.53
C LYS A 175 -30.00 -30.84 14.47
N ILE A 176 -31.33 -31.00 14.47
CA ILE A 176 -32.13 -31.55 13.35
C ILE A 176 -33.07 -30.46 12.81
N SER A 177 -33.16 -30.31 11.49
CA SER A 177 -33.80 -29.16 10.83
C SER A 177 -35.34 -29.13 10.88
N THR A 178 -35.94 -27.96 11.15
CA THR A 178 -36.74 -27.14 10.19
C THR A 178 -37.49 -25.96 10.82
N GLN A 179 -37.26 -24.75 10.31
CA GLN A 179 -38.20 -23.65 9.96
C GLN A 179 -39.34 -23.22 10.93
N GLN A 180 -39.29 -21.96 11.39
CA GLN A 180 -40.35 -20.95 11.13
C GLN A 180 -40.01 -19.55 11.71
N THR A 181 -39.13 -18.78 11.06
CA THR A 181 -38.99 -17.32 11.26
C THR A 181 -39.14 -16.75 12.71
N SER A 182 -38.54 -17.20 13.81
CA SER A 182 -37.57 -18.28 14.12
C SER A 182 -36.89 -18.99 12.97
N ASN A 183 -35.97 -18.29 12.31
CA ASN A 183 -34.88 -18.98 11.65
C ASN A 183 -34.02 -19.58 12.76
N SER A 184 -34.11 -20.89 12.93
CA SER A 184 -33.14 -21.62 13.73
C SER A 184 -31.74 -21.42 13.11
N PRO A 185 -30.64 -21.68 13.83
CA PRO A 185 -29.31 -21.73 13.20
C PRO A 185 -29.28 -22.67 11.99
N LEU A 186 -30.17 -23.67 11.93
CA LEU A 186 -30.38 -24.58 10.80
C LEU A 186 -31.06 -23.95 9.57
N ASP A 187 -31.81 -22.86 9.73
CA ASP A 187 -32.43 -22.14 8.62
C ASP A 187 -31.47 -21.07 8.06
N GLU A 188 -30.64 -20.45 8.91
CA GLU A 188 -29.51 -19.65 8.45
C GLU A 188 -28.43 -20.52 7.81
N LEU A 189 -28.15 -21.70 8.37
CA LEU A 189 -27.27 -22.71 7.78
C LEU A 189 -27.81 -23.22 6.44
N LYS A 190 -29.13 -23.44 6.31
CA LYS A 190 -29.74 -23.77 5.01
C LYS A 190 -29.68 -22.59 4.03
N LEU A 191 -29.92 -21.35 4.48
CA LEU A 191 -29.82 -20.17 3.63
C LEU A 191 -28.39 -20.02 3.10
N LEU A 192 -27.39 -20.25 3.97
CA LEU A 192 -25.97 -20.26 3.64
C LEU A 192 -25.60 -21.42 2.70
N GLN A 193 -25.97 -22.67 3.02
CA GLN A 193 -25.70 -23.88 2.22
C GLN A 193 -26.41 -23.88 0.86
N SER A 194 -27.56 -23.19 0.75
CA SER A 194 -28.28 -23.00 -0.52
C SER A 194 -27.79 -21.79 -1.33
N SER A 195 -26.87 -21.01 -0.77
CA SER A 195 -26.32 -19.81 -1.37
C SER A 195 -24.96 -20.10 -1.99
N HIS A 196 -24.75 -19.67 -3.23
CA HIS A 196 -23.42 -19.69 -3.87
C HIS A 196 -22.45 -18.68 -3.23
N PHE A 197 -22.95 -17.76 -2.40
CA PHE A 197 -22.14 -16.78 -1.69
C PHE A 197 -21.43 -17.35 -0.45
N PHE A 198 -21.63 -18.63 -0.11
CA PHE A 198 -20.76 -19.36 0.80
C PHE A 198 -20.24 -20.63 0.12
N ASP A 199 -18.92 -20.81 0.11
CA ASP A 199 -18.26 -21.95 -0.55
C ASP A 199 -17.39 -22.64 0.50
N LYS A 200 -17.87 -23.82 0.92
CA LYS A 200 -17.22 -24.65 1.94
C LYS A 200 -15.74 -24.92 1.64
N ASN A 201 -15.41 -25.20 0.37
CA ASN A 201 -14.06 -25.60 -0.01
C ASN A 201 -13.15 -24.38 -0.08
N HIS A 202 -13.60 -23.28 -0.70
CA HIS A 202 -12.89 -21.99 -0.67
C HIS A 202 -12.65 -21.52 0.76
N TYR A 203 -13.66 -21.64 1.64
CA TYR A 203 -13.57 -21.20 3.03
C TYR A 203 -12.57 -22.04 3.83
N LEU A 204 -12.49 -23.35 3.57
CA LEU A 204 -11.50 -24.26 4.16
C LEU A 204 -10.08 -24.06 3.62
N GLU A 205 -9.95 -23.82 2.31
CA GLU A 205 -8.67 -23.60 1.64
C GLU A 205 -8.06 -22.25 2.03
N LYS A 206 -8.90 -21.21 2.11
CA LYS A 206 -8.50 -19.86 2.50
C LYS A 206 -8.30 -19.68 4.00
N TYR A 207 -9.08 -20.40 4.81
CA TYR A 207 -8.93 -20.40 6.27
C TYR A 207 -8.65 -21.84 6.75
N PRO A 208 -7.40 -22.34 6.60
CA PRO A 208 -7.03 -23.68 7.05
C PRO A 208 -7.24 -23.90 8.56
N ASP A 209 -7.26 -22.83 9.35
CA ASP A 209 -7.63 -22.86 10.77
C ASP A 209 -9.07 -23.36 10.97
N VAL A 210 -9.96 -23.14 10.00
CA VAL A 210 -11.33 -23.68 9.96
C VAL A 210 -11.35 -25.16 9.61
N ALA A 211 -10.41 -25.64 8.78
CA ALA A 211 -10.24 -27.08 8.50
C ALA A 211 -9.80 -27.88 9.73
N THR A 212 -9.09 -27.22 10.64
CA THR A 212 -8.72 -27.75 11.97
C THR A 212 -9.70 -27.37 13.08
N SER A 213 -10.77 -26.62 12.79
CA SER A 213 -11.76 -26.21 13.78
C SER A 213 -12.80 -27.31 14.06
N GLN A 214 -13.44 -27.24 15.22
CA GLN A 214 -14.51 -28.17 15.61
C GLN A 214 -15.88 -27.86 14.98
N TYR A 215 -15.97 -26.81 14.16
CA TYR A 215 -17.20 -26.40 13.47
C TYR A 215 -17.16 -26.83 12.01
N SER A 216 -18.31 -27.11 11.40
CA SER A 216 -18.36 -27.12 9.94
C SER A 216 -18.05 -25.70 9.39
N PRO A 217 -17.44 -25.54 8.22
CA PRO A 217 -17.10 -24.25 7.62
C PRO A 217 -18.27 -23.26 7.61
N GLU A 218 -19.44 -23.78 7.29
CA GLU A 218 -20.71 -23.10 7.27
C GLU A 218 -21.10 -22.56 8.67
N GLU A 219 -20.91 -23.36 9.72
CA GLU A 219 -21.17 -22.96 11.12
C GLU A 219 -20.12 -22.00 11.66
N HIS A 220 -18.84 -22.22 11.35
CA HIS A 220 -17.75 -21.30 11.68
C HIS A 220 -18.03 -19.91 11.11
N PHE A 221 -18.48 -19.85 9.86
CA PHE A 221 -18.79 -18.60 9.19
C PHE A 221 -19.98 -17.85 9.80
N LEU A 222 -21.06 -18.56 10.17
CA LEU A 222 -22.23 -17.93 10.77
C LEU A 222 -21.93 -17.34 12.15
N LEU A 223 -21.21 -18.10 12.98
CA LEU A 223 -20.93 -17.75 14.38
C LEU A 223 -19.81 -16.70 14.51
N LEU A 224 -18.72 -16.85 13.75
CA LEU A 224 -17.48 -16.09 13.90
C LEU A 224 -17.10 -15.37 12.61
N GLY A 225 -17.00 -16.10 11.50
CA GLY A 225 -16.41 -15.60 10.25
C GLY A 225 -17.01 -14.30 9.72
N GLY A 226 -18.33 -14.25 9.55
CA GLY A 226 -19.00 -13.05 9.01
C GLY A 226 -18.91 -11.82 9.92
N ARG A 227 -18.67 -11.99 11.22
CA ARG A 227 -18.42 -10.89 12.18
C ARG A 227 -16.97 -10.42 12.18
N GLU A 228 -16.04 -11.36 12.01
CA GLU A 228 -14.61 -11.09 11.86
C GLU A 228 -14.27 -10.51 10.46
N GLY A 229 -15.26 -10.34 9.58
CA GLY A 229 -15.07 -9.87 8.21
C GLY A 229 -14.48 -10.93 7.27
N ARG A 230 -14.35 -12.18 7.72
CA ARG A 230 -13.84 -13.29 6.90
C ARG A 230 -14.74 -13.52 5.70
N GLU A 231 -14.10 -13.86 4.60
CA GLU A 231 -14.73 -13.99 3.30
C GLU A 231 -15.48 -15.32 3.16
N ALA A 232 -16.80 -15.26 3.02
CA ALA A 232 -17.70 -16.42 3.00
C ALA A 232 -17.45 -17.39 1.83
N SER A 233 -17.10 -16.81 0.69
CA SER A 233 -16.69 -17.46 -0.55
C SER A 233 -15.96 -16.40 -1.38
N LYS A 234 -15.32 -16.81 -2.47
CA LYS A 234 -14.88 -15.89 -3.54
C LYS A 234 -15.97 -14.89 -3.95
N TYR A 235 -17.25 -15.24 -3.87
CA TYR A 235 -18.37 -14.40 -4.28
C TYR A 235 -18.88 -13.41 -3.20
N PHE A 236 -18.41 -13.49 -1.94
CA PHE A 236 -18.88 -12.60 -0.87
C PHE A 236 -17.83 -12.27 0.21
N ASN A 237 -17.29 -11.05 0.13
CA ASN A 237 -16.39 -10.45 1.11
C ASN A 237 -17.17 -9.65 2.16
N CYS A 238 -17.17 -10.18 3.39
CA CYS A 238 -17.90 -9.60 4.51
C CYS A 238 -17.33 -8.26 5.00
N ALA A 239 -16.01 -8.05 4.93
CA ALA A 239 -15.39 -6.78 5.31
C ALA A 239 -15.81 -5.63 4.39
N ALA A 240 -15.70 -5.82 3.07
CA ALA A 240 -16.12 -4.85 2.06
C ALA A 240 -17.62 -4.54 2.12
N TYR A 241 -18.46 -5.57 2.35
CA TYR A 241 -19.90 -5.39 2.52
C TYR A 241 -20.24 -4.54 3.77
N LEU A 242 -19.55 -4.77 4.89
CA LEU A 242 -19.73 -3.99 6.13
C LEU A 242 -19.15 -2.57 6.03
N GLU A 243 -18.13 -2.34 5.20
CA GLU A 243 -17.56 -1.02 4.94
C GLU A 243 -18.46 -0.18 4.02
N ALA A 244 -19.05 -0.78 3.00
CA ALA A 244 -19.99 -0.11 2.09
C ALA A 244 -21.36 0.21 2.75
N TYR A 245 -21.77 -0.57 3.75
CA TYR A 245 -23.11 -0.50 4.36
C TYR A 245 -23.05 -0.36 5.89
N ASP A 246 -22.78 0.86 6.35
CA ASP A 246 -22.61 1.20 7.77
C ASP A 246 -23.89 0.97 8.62
N ASP A 247 -25.07 0.92 8.00
CA ASP A 247 -26.33 0.53 8.65
C ASP A 247 -26.36 -0.97 9.01
N VAL A 248 -25.84 -1.83 8.14
CA VAL A 248 -25.69 -3.27 8.41
C VAL A 248 -24.64 -3.50 9.50
N LYS A 249 -23.52 -2.79 9.42
CA LYS A 249 -22.44 -2.83 10.42
C LYS A 249 -22.93 -2.47 11.83
N ARG A 250 -23.80 -1.46 11.96
CA ARG A 250 -24.44 -1.08 13.23
C ARG A 250 -25.51 -2.07 13.71
N SER A 251 -26.07 -2.90 12.82
CA SER A 251 -27.10 -3.88 13.17
C SER A 251 -26.57 -5.15 13.86
N GLY A 252 -25.30 -5.50 13.65
CA GLY A 252 -24.67 -6.71 14.19
C GLY A 252 -25.15 -8.04 13.59
N ILE A 253 -25.98 -7.99 12.54
CA ILE A 253 -26.43 -9.14 11.74
C ILE A 253 -25.26 -9.62 10.88
N ASN A 254 -25.10 -10.94 10.69
CA ASN A 254 -24.10 -11.49 9.77
C ASN A 254 -24.29 -10.89 8.36
N PRO A 255 -23.27 -10.26 7.75
CA PRO A 255 -23.43 -9.47 6.53
C PRO A 255 -23.93 -10.28 5.34
N LEU A 256 -23.53 -11.55 5.21
CA LEU A 256 -24.04 -12.42 4.16
C LEU A 256 -25.50 -12.80 4.40
N ILE A 257 -25.88 -13.14 5.63
CA ILE A 257 -27.29 -13.42 5.96
C ILE A 257 -28.17 -12.18 5.73
N HIS A 258 -27.69 -10.99 6.11
CA HIS A 258 -28.36 -9.73 5.76
C HIS A 258 -28.53 -9.56 4.24
N TYR A 259 -27.47 -9.82 3.46
CA TYR A 259 -27.52 -9.72 2.01
C TYR A 259 -28.55 -10.66 1.38
N LEU A 260 -28.55 -11.93 1.80
CA LEU A 260 -29.47 -12.96 1.29
C LEU A 260 -30.93 -12.72 1.68
N MET A 261 -31.19 -12.14 2.85
CA MET A 261 -32.56 -11.88 3.32
C MET A 261 -33.15 -10.56 2.79
N PHE A 262 -32.33 -9.51 2.73
CA PHE A 262 -32.74 -8.13 2.48
C PHE A 262 -31.94 -7.45 1.37
N GLY A 263 -30.61 -7.53 1.41
CA GLY A 263 -29.72 -6.80 0.49
C GLY A 263 -29.99 -7.04 -1.00
N GLN A 264 -30.33 -8.28 -1.39
CA GLN A 264 -30.72 -8.60 -2.77
C GLN A 264 -32.01 -7.88 -3.22
N LYS A 265 -33.01 -7.73 -2.34
CA LYS A 265 -34.26 -7.00 -2.64
C LYS A 265 -34.03 -5.49 -2.67
N GLU A 266 -33.10 -5.01 -1.85
CA GLU A 266 -32.66 -3.62 -1.75
C GLU A 266 -31.65 -3.21 -2.83
N ARG A 267 -31.21 -4.15 -3.69
CA ARG A 267 -30.20 -3.96 -4.75
C ARG A 267 -28.82 -3.53 -4.24
N ARG A 268 -28.41 -4.04 -3.08
CA ARG A 268 -27.04 -3.90 -2.54
C ARG A 268 -26.06 -4.79 -3.32
N VAL A 269 -24.76 -4.50 -3.21
CA VAL A 269 -23.67 -5.22 -3.89
C VAL A 269 -23.04 -6.25 -2.94
N ALA A 270 -22.67 -7.43 -3.45
CA ALA A 270 -22.15 -8.56 -2.67
C ALA A 270 -20.66 -8.42 -2.26
N PHE A 271 -19.84 -7.86 -3.15
CA PHE A 271 -18.36 -7.74 -3.09
C PHE A 271 -17.63 -9.09 -3.06
N GLU A 272 -16.58 -9.26 -3.87
CA GLU A 272 -15.87 -10.54 -4.05
C GLU A 272 -14.50 -10.58 -3.34
N SER A 273 -13.93 -11.78 -3.21
CA SER A 273 -13.03 -12.17 -2.12
C SER A 273 -11.59 -12.44 -2.57
N GLU A 274 -10.74 -11.44 -2.34
CA GLU A 274 -9.28 -11.31 -2.56
C GLU A 274 -8.65 -11.76 -3.90
N LEU A 275 -9.39 -12.41 -4.80
CA LEU A 275 -9.03 -12.51 -6.23
C LEU A 275 -9.59 -11.35 -7.06
N GLU A 276 -10.54 -10.59 -6.48
CA GLU A 276 -11.25 -9.53 -7.16
C GLU A 276 -11.11 -8.14 -6.55
N ILE A 277 -10.27 -7.87 -5.54
CA ILE A 277 -9.93 -6.45 -5.31
C ILE A 277 -9.00 -6.00 -6.42
N SER A 278 -7.91 -6.72 -6.75
CA SER A 278 -7.09 -6.47 -7.95
C SER A 278 -8.00 -6.48 -9.19
N SER A 279 -8.62 -7.62 -9.53
CA SER A 279 -9.45 -7.73 -10.73
C SER A 279 -10.69 -6.81 -10.77
N PHE A 280 -11.26 -6.27 -9.68
CA PHE A 280 -12.37 -5.30 -9.85
C PHE A 280 -11.91 -3.92 -10.35
N LEU A 281 -10.59 -3.61 -10.31
CA LEU A 281 -10.02 -2.47 -11.07
C LEU A 281 -9.11 -2.92 -12.23
N THR A 282 -8.69 -4.19 -12.31
CA THR A 282 -7.94 -4.71 -13.47
C THR A 282 -8.85 -5.30 -14.55
N ALA A 283 -9.99 -5.90 -14.22
CA ALA A 283 -10.97 -6.50 -15.15
C ALA A 283 -11.92 -5.47 -15.78
N THR A 284 -11.51 -4.20 -15.79
CA THR A 284 -12.01 -3.21 -16.75
C THR A 284 -10.95 -2.89 -17.81
N ARG A 285 -9.89 -3.70 -17.88
CA ARG A 285 -9.35 -4.23 -19.13
C ARG A 285 -9.18 -5.74 -19.06
N SER A 286 -9.83 -6.48 -19.96
CA SER A 286 -9.39 -7.85 -20.16
C SER A 286 -7.96 -7.82 -20.69
N LYS A 287 -7.14 -8.83 -20.37
CA LYS A 287 -5.76 -9.01 -20.90
C LYS A 287 -5.73 -9.30 -22.42
N LYS A 288 -6.78 -8.90 -23.15
CA LYS A 288 -7.05 -9.12 -24.57
C LYS A 288 -7.66 -7.86 -25.24
N THR A 289 -7.99 -6.79 -24.50
CA THR A 289 -8.56 -5.56 -25.06
C THR A 289 -7.53 -4.83 -25.91
N VAL A 290 -7.86 -4.61 -27.19
CA VAL A 290 -7.00 -3.82 -28.10
C VAL A 290 -7.32 -2.33 -27.97
N LEU A 291 -6.29 -1.54 -27.67
CA LEU A 291 -6.31 -0.09 -27.83
C LEU A 291 -6.39 0.27 -29.32
N LEU A 292 -7.53 0.81 -29.77
CA LEU A 292 -7.71 1.24 -31.16
C LEU A 292 -6.72 2.33 -31.59
N ASP A 293 -6.16 3.07 -30.63
CA ASP A 293 -5.21 4.16 -30.88
C ASP A 293 -3.77 3.70 -31.13
N ASN A 294 -3.42 2.48 -30.70
CA ASN A 294 -2.13 1.86 -31.00
C ASN A 294 -2.10 1.23 -32.41
N LEU A 295 -3.24 1.19 -33.12
CA LEU A 295 -3.34 0.70 -34.49
C LEU A 295 -2.91 1.79 -35.49
N PRO A 296 -2.08 1.45 -36.50
CA PRO A 296 -1.65 2.42 -37.51
C PRO A 296 -2.84 2.95 -38.32
N THR A 297 -2.86 4.27 -38.56
CA THR A 297 -3.92 4.92 -39.35
C THR A 297 -4.07 4.26 -40.73
N PRO A 298 -5.24 3.71 -41.09
CA PRO A 298 -5.41 2.97 -42.33
C PRO A 298 -5.17 3.84 -43.56
N ALA A 299 -4.67 3.24 -44.64
CA ALA A 299 -4.67 3.89 -45.94
C ALA A 299 -6.11 4.19 -46.39
N LYS A 300 -6.37 5.42 -46.86
CA LYS A 300 -7.72 5.90 -47.28
C LYS A 300 -8.38 5.10 -48.41
N THR A 301 -7.71 4.09 -48.96
CA THR A 301 -8.09 3.33 -50.16
C THR A 301 -8.79 2.01 -49.89
N ASP A 302 -8.64 1.39 -48.70
CA ASP A 302 -9.01 -0.01 -48.52
C ASP A 302 -10.46 -0.23 -48.05
N TYR A 303 -10.95 0.54 -47.07
CA TYR A 303 -12.30 0.32 -46.53
C TYR A 303 -13.43 0.58 -47.53
N LYS A 304 -13.22 1.42 -48.55
CA LYS A 304 -14.23 1.72 -49.59
C LYS A 304 -14.57 0.54 -50.49
N ARG A 305 -13.82 -0.56 -50.42
CA ARG A 305 -14.07 -1.78 -51.21
C ARG A 305 -15.04 -2.75 -50.54
N HIS A 306 -15.34 -2.56 -49.25
CA HIS A 306 -16.17 -3.46 -48.46
C HIS A 306 -17.59 -2.93 -48.27
N ARG A 307 -18.58 -3.80 -48.46
CA ARG A 307 -20.00 -3.49 -48.24
C ARG A 307 -20.29 -3.57 -46.74
N CYS A 308 -20.55 -2.42 -46.12
CA CYS A 308 -20.83 -2.32 -44.69
C CYS A 308 -22.31 -1.97 -44.45
N ALA A 309 -22.99 -2.64 -43.52
CA ALA A 309 -24.35 -2.27 -43.11
C ALA A 309 -24.43 -1.82 -41.65
N LEU A 310 -25.36 -0.91 -41.37
CA LEU A 310 -25.78 -0.56 -40.02
C LEU A 310 -27.15 -1.19 -39.75
N LEU A 311 -27.20 -2.14 -38.81
CA LEU A 311 -28.42 -2.81 -38.36
C LEU A 311 -28.89 -2.17 -37.05
N ILE A 312 -30.06 -1.55 -37.07
CA ILE A 312 -30.66 -0.86 -35.92
C ILE A 312 -31.95 -1.55 -35.52
N HIS A 313 -32.06 -1.98 -34.26
CA HIS A 313 -33.36 -2.28 -33.67
C HIS A 313 -33.90 -1.02 -32.97
N ALA A 314 -34.98 -0.46 -33.51
CA ALA A 314 -35.52 0.85 -33.15
C ALA A 314 -36.91 0.73 -32.50
N PHE A 315 -36.91 0.62 -31.18
CA PHE A 315 -38.11 0.65 -30.34
C PHE A 315 -38.43 2.07 -29.81
N TYR A 316 -37.43 2.95 -29.66
CA TYR A 316 -37.61 4.35 -29.24
C TYR A 316 -37.12 5.32 -30.31
N PHE A 317 -38.04 6.11 -30.89
CA PHE A 317 -37.73 7.02 -32.00
C PHE A 317 -36.71 8.11 -31.65
N ASP A 318 -36.78 8.69 -30.45
CA ASP A 318 -35.83 9.73 -29.99
C ASP A 318 -34.39 9.20 -29.90
N VAL A 319 -34.20 8.00 -29.34
CA VAL A 319 -32.87 7.35 -29.29
C VAL A 319 -32.40 6.90 -30.67
N PHE A 320 -33.32 6.58 -31.58
CA PHE A 320 -32.99 6.30 -32.99
C PHE A 320 -32.41 7.56 -33.68
N GLN A 321 -32.97 8.75 -33.43
CA GLN A 321 -32.44 10.01 -33.95
C GLN A 321 -31.03 10.30 -33.40
N GLU A 322 -30.78 10.04 -32.10
CA GLU A 322 -29.45 10.16 -31.49
C GLU A 322 -28.43 9.24 -32.19
N ILE A 323 -28.72 7.95 -32.31
CA ILE A 323 -27.85 6.94 -32.97
C ILE A 323 -27.58 7.33 -34.42
N PHE A 324 -28.63 7.70 -35.16
CA PHE A 324 -28.51 8.10 -36.56
C PHE A 324 -27.65 9.35 -36.73
N SER A 325 -27.72 10.31 -35.81
CA SER A 325 -26.96 11.57 -35.90
C SER A 325 -25.44 11.37 -35.96
N GLN A 326 -24.92 10.29 -35.34
CA GLN A 326 -23.52 9.89 -35.41
C GLN A 326 -23.21 9.05 -36.66
N ALA A 327 -24.15 8.19 -37.06
CA ALA A 327 -23.97 7.29 -38.20
C ALA A 327 -24.06 7.96 -39.58
N LYS A 328 -24.81 9.06 -39.72
CA LYS A 328 -25.20 9.67 -41.01
C LYS A 328 -24.03 10.06 -41.93
N ASP A 329 -22.87 10.38 -41.36
CA ASP A 329 -21.67 10.82 -42.10
C ASP A 329 -20.65 9.68 -42.31
N LEU A 330 -20.97 8.46 -41.83
CA LEU A 330 -20.16 7.27 -41.97
C LEU A 330 -20.49 6.51 -43.27
N PRO A 331 -19.51 5.86 -43.93
CA PRO A 331 -19.67 5.29 -45.26
C PRO A 331 -20.36 3.90 -45.23
N PHE A 332 -21.50 3.78 -44.54
CA PHE A 332 -22.36 2.60 -44.61
C PHE A 332 -23.01 2.48 -45.99
N SER A 333 -23.01 1.28 -46.55
CA SER A 333 -23.63 0.95 -47.84
C SER A 333 -25.15 0.81 -47.75
N LYS A 334 -25.68 0.46 -46.57
CA LYS A 334 -27.12 0.33 -46.29
C LYS A 334 -27.42 0.49 -44.79
N ILE A 335 -28.56 1.10 -44.47
CA ILE A 335 -29.14 1.08 -43.13
C ILE A 335 -30.32 0.10 -43.11
N ILE A 336 -30.35 -0.82 -42.15
CA ILE A 336 -31.42 -1.80 -41.96
C ILE A 336 -32.04 -1.55 -40.59
N VAL A 337 -33.34 -1.29 -40.55
CA VAL A 337 -34.07 -0.97 -39.31
C VAL A 337 -35.19 -1.97 -39.07
N THR A 338 -35.27 -2.50 -37.85
CA THR A 338 -36.45 -3.23 -37.35
C THR A 338 -37.16 -2.37 -36.31
N THR A 339 -38.48 -2.22 -36.40
CA THR A 339 -39.26 -1.26 -35.59
C THR A 339 -40.68 -1.76 -35.34
N THR A 340 -41.37 -1.21 -34.35
CA THR A 340 -42.82 -1.38 -34.18
C THR A 340 -43.61 -0.70 -35.30
N GLU A 341 -44.86 -1.12 -35.48
CA GLU A 341 -45.82 -0.54 -36.44
C GLU A 341 -46.06 0.96 -36.16
N GLU A 342 -46.17 1.34 -34.89
CA GLU A 342 -46.32 2.73 -34.41
C GLU A 342 -45.20 3.67 -34.88
N ASN A 343 -43.94 3.24 -34.77
CA ASN A 343 -42.76 4.04 -35.13
C ASN A 343 -42.42 3.98 -36.63
N HIS A 344 -43.03 3.06 -37.40
CA HIS A 344 -42.62 2.75 -38.77
C HIS A 344 -42.69 3.96 -39.71
N GLU A 345 -43.79 4.72 -39.68
CA GLU A 345 -43.99 5.88 -40.55
C GLU A 345 -43.00 7.01 -40.23
N GLN A 346 -42.77 7.28 -38.93
CA GLN A 346 -41.84 8.30 -38.47
C GLN A 346 -40.39 7.98 -38.84
N ILE A 347 -39.96 6.72 -38.67
CA ILE A 347 -38.62 6.26 -39.07
C ILE A 347 -38.45 6.31 -40.59
N CYS A 348 -39.44 5.88 -41.37
CA CYS A 348 -39.39 5.96 -42.83
C CYS A 348 -39.27 7.41 -43.32
N SER A 349 -40.04 8.32 -42.73
CA SER A 349 -40.02 9.74 -43.07
C SER A 349 -38.69 10.40 -42.70
N PHE A 350 -38.18 10.12 -41.50
CA PHE A 350 -36.90 10.64 -41.03
C PHE A 350 -35.72 10.15 -41.88
N LEU A 351 -35.69 8.86 -42.27
CA LEU A 351 -34.66 8.33 -43.16
C LEU A 351 -34.75 8.89 -44.58
N ALA A 352 -35.97 9.08 -45.12
CA ALA A 352 -36.15 9.69 -46.43
C ALA A 352 -35.64 11.14 -46.50
N GLU A 353 -35.73 11.88 -45.38
CA GLU A 353 -35.23 13.25 -45.25
C GLU A 353 -33.72 13.32 -44.98
N HIS A 354 -33.19 12.43 -44.11
CA HIS A 354 -31.83 12.57 -43.56
C HIS A 354 -30.79 11.57 -44.11
N TRP A 355 -31.19 10.52 -44.84
CA TRP A 355 -30.28 9.51 -45.40
C TRP A 355 -30.43 9.41 -46.93
N PRO A 356 -29.48 9.93 -47.72
CA PRO A 356 -29.54 9.87 -49.20
C PRO A 356 -29.18 8.48 -49.76
N GLY A 357 -28.79 7.52 -48.91
CA GLY A 357 -28.40 6.18 -49.30
C GLY A 357 -29.53 5.15 -49.26
N ASN A 358 -29.22 3.90 -49.57
CA ASN A 358 -30.18 2.81 -49.47
C ASN A 358 -30.52 2.52 -48.00
N TYR A 359 -31.81 2.31 -47.70
CA TYR A 359 -32.27 1.82 -46.41
C TYR A 359 -33.37 0.77 -46.57
N ARG A 360 -33.66 0.02 -45.49
CA ARG A 360 -34.81 -0.89 -45.39
C ARG A 360 -35.36 -0.84 -43.98
N VAL A 361 -36.66 -0.60 -43.84
CA VAL A 361 -37.38 -0.66 -42.56
C VAL A 361 -38.27 -1.91 -42.56
N SER A 362 -38.42 -2.57 -41.42
CA SER A 362 -39.27 -3.76 -41.27
C SER A 362 -40.07 -3.69 -39.98
N ILE A 363 -41.36 -3.99 -40.08
CA ILE A 363 -42.31 -3.93 -38.97
C ILE A 363 -42.27 -5.24 -38.19
N ILE A 364 -41.98 -5.16 -36.89
CA ILE A 364 -42.19 -6.24 -35.93
C ILE A 364 -43.50 -5.99 -35.18
N ARG A 365 -44.29 -7.05 -34.97
CA ARG A 365 -45.68 -6.92 -34.48
C ARG A 365 -45.80 -6.76 -32.96
N GLU A 366 -44.87 -7.34 -32.20
CA GLU A 366 -44.82 -7.27 -30.73
C GLU A 366 -43.36 -7.19 -30.29
N ASN A 367 -43.07 -6.46 -29.21
CA ASN A 367 -41.72 -6.39 -28.60
C ASN A 367 -41.39 -7.67 -27.81
N LYS A 368 -41.36 -8.82 -28.50
CA LYS A 368 -40.99 -10.12 -27.94
C LYS A 368 -39.52 -10.38 -28.20
N GLY A 369 -38.78 -10.79 -27.17
CA GLY A 369 -37.34 -11.05 -27.27
C GLY A 369 -36.48 -9.80 -27.53
N ARG A 370 -37.04 -8.59 -27.34
CA ARG A 370 -36.36 -7.30 -27.44
C ARG A 370 -35.63 -7.15 -28.77
N ASP A 371 -34.33 -6.84 -28.75
CA ASP A 371 -33.52 -6.71 -29.96
C ASP A 371 -32.94 -8.05 -30.47
N ILE A 372 -33.02 -9.13 -29.67
CA ILE A 372 -32.47 -10.46 -30.01
C ILE A 372 -33.38 -11.22 -30.99
N ALA A 373 -34.68 -11.36 -30.71
CA ALA A 373 -35.59 -12.07 -31.60
C ALA A 373 -35.64 -11.47 -33.03
N PRO A 374 -35.75 -10.13 -33.24
CA PRO A 374 -35.62 -9.55 -34.56
C PRO A 374 -34.24 -9.73 -35.17
N PHE A 375 -33.16 -9.64 -34.39
CA PHE A 375 -31.80 -9.90 -34.91
C PHE A 375 -31.64 -11.33 -35.44
N LEU A 376 -32.26 -12.33 -34.80
CA LEU A 376 -32.17 -13.73 -35.21
C LEU A 376 -33.15 -14.14 -36.33
N ASN A 377 -34.13 -13.30 -36.69
CA ASN A 377 -35.20 -13.68 -37.64
C ASN A 377 -35.47 -12.66 -38.75
N ASP A 378 -35.38 -11.36 -38.46
CA ASP A 378 -35.78 -10.30 -39.41
C ASP A 378 -34.58 -9.81 -40.22
N ASN A 379 -34.77 -9.76 -41.55
CA ASN A 379 -33.76 -9.34 -42.53
C ASN A 379 -32.47 -10.18 -42.60
N VAL A 380 -32.33 -11.24 -41.81
CA VAL A 380 -31.18 -12.16 -41.73
C VAL A 380 -30.56 -12.51 -43.08
N ASP A 381 -31.34 -13.00 -44.05
CA ASP A 381 -30.83 -13.42 -45.37
C ASP A 381 -30.11 -12.27 -46.10
N ASN A 382 -30.56 -11.03 -45.89
CA ASN A 382 -29.97 -9.83 -46.48
C ASN A 382 -28.70 -9.37 -45.76
N LEU A 383 -28.37 -9.92 -44.58
CA LEU A 383 -27.12 -9.59 -43.89
C LEU A 383 -25.93 -10.21 -44.62
N PHE A 384 -26.10 -11.37 -45.26
CA PHE A 384 -25.07 -12.03 -46.05
C PHE A 384 -24.66 -11.27 -47.33
N ASP A 385 -25.38 -10.20 -47.70
CA ASP A 385 -24.96 -9.23 -48.72
C ASP A 385 -23.86 -8.27 -48.25
N PHE A 386 -23.42 -8.34 -46.99
CA PHE A 386 -22.44 -7.41 -46.43
C PHE A 386 -21.19 -8.14 -45.93
N ASP A 387 -20.03 -7.51 -46.12
CA ASP A 387 -18.77 -8.02 -45.56
C ASP A 387 -18.76 -7.85 -44.03
N PHE A 388 -19.29 -6.70 -43.58
CA PHE A 388 -19.32 -6.25 -42.19
C PHE A 388 -20.68 -5.64 -41.84
N VAL A 389 -21.19 -5.95 -40.65
CA VAL A 389 -22.43 -5.38 -40.11
C VAL A 389 -22.16 -4.83 -38.73
N CYS A 390 -22.49 -3.56 -38.49
CA CYS A 390 -22.56 -2.97 -37.17
C CYS A 390 -23.99 -3.13 -36.64
N LYS A 391 -24.18 -3.82 -35.52
CA LYS A 391 -25.46 -3.93 -34.82
C LYS A 391 -25.52 -2.93 -33.66
N VAL A 392 -26.60 -2.16 -33.58
CA VAL A 392 -26.95 -1.28 -32.47
C VAL A 392 -28.46 -1.35 -32.20
N HIS A 393 -28.92 -0.84 -31.04
CA HIS A 393 -30.35 -0.72 -30.77
C HIS A 393 -30.69 0.42 -29.81
N THR A 394 -31.95 0.82 -29.81
CA THR A 394 -32.45 1.90 -28.95
C THR A 394 -32.68 1.38 -27.53
N LYS A 395 -31.64 1.41 -26.70
CA LYS A 395 -31.73 1.05 -25.28
C LYS A 395 -32.08 2.27 -24.41
N LYS A 396 -33.15 2.16 -23.62
CA LYS A 396 -33.43 3.05 -22.48
C LYS A 396 -33.35 2.24 -21.18
N SER A 397 -32.72 2.80 -20.16
CA SER A 397 -32.56 2.17 -18.84
C SER A 397 -33.07 3.12 -17.74
N PRO A 398 -34.39 3.39 -17.68
CA PRO A 398 -34.96 4.42 -16.81
C PRO A 398 -34.76 4.17 -15.30
N HIS A 399 -34.40 2.94 -14.91
CA HIS A 399 -34.10 2.59 -13.52
C HIS A 399 -32.65 2.87 -13.09
N LEU A 400 -31.80 3.34 -14.02
CA LEU A 400 -30.37 3.65 -13.80
C LEU A 400 -30.01 5.09 -14.20
N ASP A 401 -31.02 5.89 -14.57
CA ASP A 401 -31.02 7.32 -14.92
C ASP A 401 -29.72 7.86 -15.57
N ILE A 402 -28.75 8.30 -14.76
CA ILE A 402 -27.45 8.86 -15.23
C ILE A 402 -26.52 7.77 -15.79
N PHE A 403 -26.43 6.62 -15.13
CA PHE A 403 -25.50 5.54 -15.48
C PHE A 403 -25.90 4.84 -16.78
N GLY A 404 -27.20 4.57 -16.96
CA GLY A 404 -27.71 3.92 -18.17
C GLY A 404 -27.46 4.75 -19.45
N ASN A 405 -27.49 6.08 -19.34
CA ASN A 405 -27.18 6.98 -20.45
C ASN A 405 -25.69 7.07 -20.75
N LYS A 406 -24.81 7.08 -19.73
CA LYS A 406 -23.36 6.98 -19.90
C LYS A 406 -22.96 5.68 -20.60
N TRP A 407 -23.49 4.56 -20.13
CA TRP A 407 -23.26 3.23 -20.72
C TRP A 407 -23.66 3.15 -22.19
N LYS A 408 -24.88 3.60 -22.52
CA LYS A 408 -25.37 3.68 -23.91
C LYS A 408 -24.41 4.48 -24.79
N ARG A 409 -23.96 5.64 -24.29
CA ARG A 409 -23.06 6.52 -25.03
C ARG A 409 -21.67 5.91 -25.22
N HIS A 410 -21.08 5.29 -24.19
CA HIS A 410 -19.79 4.58 -24.27
C HIS A 410 -19.77 3.54 -25.40
N LEU A 411 -20.80 2.69 -25.48
CA LEU A 411 -20.89 1.66 -26.53
C LEU A 411 -21.04 2.27 -27.92
N ILE A 412 -21.93 3.25 -28.11
CA ILE A 412 -22.16 3.87 -29.43
C ILE A 412 -20.90 4.65 -29.86
N ASP A 413 -20.28 5.42 -28.96
CA ASP A 413 -19.12 6.25 -29.28
C ASP A 413 -17.90 5.38 -29.70
N ASN A 414 -17.77 4.15 -29.15
CA ASN A 414 -16.78 3.15 -29.56
C ASN A 414 -17.17 2.31 -30.81
N LEU A 415 -18.43 2.31 -31.23
CA LEU A 415 -18.88 1.58 -32.45
C LEU A 415 -18.88 2.48 -33.69
N ILE A 416 -19.47 3.68 -33.54
CA ILE A 416 -19.81 4.62 -34.62
C ILE A 416 -19.68 6.10 -34.21
N GLY A 417 -19.08 6.42 -33.05
CA GLY A 417 -18.99 7.81 -32.56
C GLY A 417 -18.18 8.76 -33.43
N SER A 418 -17.28 8.24 -34.26
CA SER A 418 -16.51 9.05 -35.20
C SER A 418 -16.08 8.26 -36.42
N ARG A 419 -15.74 8.99 -37.49
CA ARG A 419 -15.11 8.41 -38.69
C ARG A 419 -13.78 7.71 -38.38
N ALA A 420 -12.98 8.23 -37.44
CA ALA A 420 -11.72 7.62 -37.04
C ALA A 420 -11.95 6.29 -36.32
N THR A 421 -12.95 6.23 -35.42
CA THR A 421 -13.39 4.99 -34.76
C THR A 421 -13.83 3.96 -35.80
N PHE A 422 -14.71 4.35 -36.73
CA PHE A 422 -15.20 3.49 -37.81
C PHE A 422 -14.05 2.94 -38.67
N GLU A 423 -13.13 3.80 -39.14
CA GLU A 423 -12.01 3.39 -39.99
C GLU A 423 -11.04 2.45 -39.24
N LYS A 424 -10.77 2.70 -37.95
CA LYS A 424 -9.96 1.83 -37.08
C LYS A 424 -10.63 0.47 -36.83
N VAL A 425 -11.93 0.43 -36.51
CA VAL A 425 -12.64 -0.84 -36.27
C VAL A 425 -12.74 -1.67 -37.55
N LEU A 426 -13.00 -1.07 -38.71
CA LEU A 426 -12.91 -1.80 -39.98
C LEU A 426 -11.49 -2.32 -40.26
N SER A 427 -10.44 -1.59 -39.87
CA SER A 427 -9.06 -2.04 -40.07
C SER A 427 -8.77 -3.36 -39.33
N LEU A 428 -9.39 -3.63 -38.18
CA LEU A 428 -9.27 -4.90 -37.47
C LEU A 428 -9.72 -6.07 -38.35
N PHE A 429 -10.90 -5.95 -38.97
CA PHE A 429 -11.43 -6.98 -39.86
C PHE A 429 -10.70 -7.08 -41.20
N ILE A 430 -10.21 -5.97 -41.75
CA ILE A 430 -9.49 -5.97 -43.03
C ILE A 430 -8.14 -6.69 -42.88
N HIS A 431 -7.41 -6.42 -41.80
CA HIS A 431 -6.11 -7.05 -41.54
C HIS A 431 -6.22 -8.44 -40.87
N ASN A 432 -7.35 -8.78 -40.25
CA ASN A 432 -7.64 -10.11 -39.73
C ASN A 432 -8.86 -10.76 -40.45
N PRO A 433 -8.62 -11.54 -41.52
CA PRO A 433 -9.66 -12.29 -42.21
C PRO A 433 -10.45 -13.26 -41.32
N GLN A 434 -9.83 -13.76 -40.24
CA GLN A 434 -10.47 -14.67 -39.28
C GLN A 434 -11.25 -13.93 -38.18
N LEU A 435 -11.22 -12.60 -38.10
CA LEU A 435 -12.03 -11.85 -37.14
C LEU A 435 -13.51 -11.90 -37.54
N GLY A 436 -14.35 -12.52 -36.71
CA GLY A 436 -15.78 -12.67 -36.94
C GLY A 436 -16.65 -11.70 -36.14
N ILE A 437 -16.23 -11.30 -34.94
CA ILE A 437 -16.90 -10.31 -34.10
C ILE A 437 -15.86 -9.37 -33.49
N ALA A 438 -16.15 -8.07 -33.44
CA ALA A 438 -15.40 -7.09 -32.66
C ALA A 438 -16.37 -6.19 -31.87
N TYR A 439 -16.09 -5.94 -30.59
CA TYR A 439 -16.99 -5.17 -29.72
C TYR A 439 -16.25 -4.27 -28.71
N PRO A 440 -16.87 -3.17 -28.25
CA PRO A 440 -16.31 -2.32 -27.21
C PRO A 440 -16.21 -3.04 -25.87
N GLU A 441 -15.09 -2.80 -25.19
CA GLU A 441 -14.87 -3.09 -23.78
C GLU A 441 -16.00 -2.56 -22.88
N PRO A 442 -16.48 -3.33 -21.89
CA PRO A 442 -17.35 -2.84 -20.83
C PRO A 442 -16.74 -1.66 -20.05
N MET A 443 -17.47 -0.54 -19.98
CA MET A 443 -17.19 0.61 -19.09
C MET A 443 -16.99 0.17 -17.63
N VAL A 444 -16.08 0.84 -16.93
CA VAL A 444 -15.75 0.58 -15.53
C VAL A 444 -16.98 0.57 -14.62
N GLY A 445 -17.11 -0.47 -13.79
CA GLY A 445 -18.23 -0.64 -12.85
C GLY A 445 -19.51 -1.25 -13.43
N THR A 446 -19.48 -1.88 -14.61
CA THR A 446 -20.55 -2.80 -15.03
C THR A 446 -20.19 -4.26 -14.79
N ASN A 447 -20.77 -4.88 -13.76
CA ASN A 447 -20.68 -6.32 -13.49
C ASN A 447 -21.49 -7.14 -14.52
N ASN A 448 -21.06 -7.15 -15.79
CA ASN A 448 -21.72 -7.82 -16.90
C ASN A 448 -20.75 -8.74 -17.68
N CYS A 449 -19.87 -9.44 -16.98
CA CYS A 449 -18.96 -10.45 -17.56
C CYS A 449 -19.16 -11.84 -16.92
N ASP A 450 -20.29 -12.07 -16.25
CA ASP A 450 -20.67 -13.37 -15.69
C ASP A 450 -21.90 -13.96 -16.40
N TRP A 451 -22.16 -15.24 -16.14
CA TRP A 451 -23.35 -15.91 -16.66
C TRP A 451 -24.64 -15.51 -15.92
N ALA A 452 -24.53 -14.97 -14.69
CA ALA A 452 -25.63 -14.74 -13.75
C ALA A 452 -26.65 -15.92 -13.75
N ALA A 453 -27.95 -15.61 -13.83
CA ALA A 453 -29.02 -16.61 -13.88
C ALA A 453 -29.10 -17.40 -15.20
N ASN A 454 -28.23 -17.12 -16.18
CA ASN A 454 -28.34 -17.60 -17.56
C ASN A 454 -27.48 -18.82 -17.86
N LYS A 455 -26.55 -19.24 -16.99
CA LYS A 455 -25.60 -20.35 -17.26
C LYS A 455 -26.30 -21.61 -17.76
N LYS A 456 -27.42 -21.98 -17.13
CA LYS A 456 -28.24 -23.13 -17.53
C LYS A 456 -28.83 -22.98 -18.93
N LEU A 457 -29.44 -21.84 -19.24
CA LEU A 457 -29.99 -21.54 -20.57
C LEU A 457 -28.88 -21.49 -21.63
N GLY A 458 -27.69 -20.98 -21.29
CA GLY A 458 -26.50 -21.00 -22.13
C GLY A 458 -26.09 -22.42 -22.53
N LEU A 459 -26.02 -23.34 -21.56
CA LEU A 459 -25.76 -24.77 -21.81
C LEU A 459 -26.84 -25.43 -22.68
N GLU A 460 -28.11 -25.09 -22.47
CA GLU A 460 -29.23 -25.56 -23.32
C GLU A 460 -29.11 -25.02 -24.76
N ILE A 461 -28.70 -23.76 -24.94
CA ILE A 461 -28.41 -23.17 -26.26
C ILE A 461 -27.21 -23.86 -26.92
N PHE A 462 -26.11 -24.07 -26.19
CA PHE A 462 -24.93 -24.77 -26.72
C PHE A 462 -25.27 -26.18 -27.17
N SER A 463 -26.04 -26.94 -26.37
CA SER A 463 -26.52 -28.27 -26.75
C SER A 463 -27.42 -28.22 -28.00
N LYS A 464 -28.30 -27.22 -28.16
CA LYS A 464 -29.16 -27.06 -29.34
C LYS A 464 -28.37 -26.70 -30.61
N LEU A 465 -27.33 -25.87 -30.47
CA LEU A 465 -26.49 -25.40 -31.58
C LEU A 465 -25.30 -26.33 -31.89
N GLY A 466 -25.14 -27.43 -31.15
CA GLY A 466 -24.01 -28.37 -31.30
C GLY A 466 -22.67 -27.75 -30.96
N ILE A 467 -22.63 -26.82 -29.99
CA ILE A 467 -21.43 -26.17 -29.50
C ILE A 467 -20.93 -26.96 -28.28
N GLU A 468 -19.68 -27.42 -28.36
CA GLU A 468 -18.97 -28.02 -27.23
C GLU A 468 -18.15 -26.90 -26.57
N VAL A 469 -18.21 -26.80 -25.24
CA VAL A 469 -17.54 -25.77 -24.45
C VAL A 469 -16.97 -26.44 -23.20
N SER A 470 -15.70 -26.20 -22.89
CA SER A 470 -15.04 -26.69 -21.67
C SER A 470 -15.41 -25.85 -20.44
N GLU A 471 -15.19 -26.40 -19.24
CA GLU A 471 -15.45 -25.66 -17.99
C GLU A 471 -14.59 -24.37 -17.90
N ALA A 472 -13.32 -24.43 -18.31
CA ALA A 472 -12.44 -23.26 -18.37
C ALA A 472 -12.92 -22.17 -19.35
N GLU A 473 -13.54 -22.56 -20.47
CA GLU A 473 -14.18 -21.60 -21.40
C GLU A 473 -15.49 -21.03 -20.85
N LEU A 474 -16.23 -21.79 -20.02
CA LEU A 474 -17.43 -21.29 -19.34
C LEU A 474 -17.11 -20.33 -18.18
N GLU A 475 -15.93 -20.47 -17.57
CA GLU A 475 -15.41 -19.56 -16.55
C GLU A 475 -14.88 -18.24 -17.15
N GLN A 476 -14.29 -18.29 -18.35
CA GLN A 476 -13.86 -17.11 -19.09
C GLN A 476 -14.95 -16.60 -20.05
N LEU A 477 -16.12 -16.25 -19.51
CA LEU A 477 -17.22 -15.73 -20.33
C LEU A 477 -16.82 -14.39 -20.97
N ASP A 478 -16.79 -14.37 -22.30
CA ASP A 478 -16.75 -13.15 -23.09
C ASP A 478 -17.96 -13.05 -24.02
N TYR A 479 -18.55 -11.86 -24.13
CA TYR A 479 -19.69 -11.63 -25.03
C TYR A 479 -19.85 -10.15 -25.38
N PRO A 480 -20.52 -9.81 -26.50
CA PRO A 480 -20.70 -8.43 -26.89
C PRO A 480 -21.72 -7.71 -25.98
N PRO A 481 -21.31 -6.68 -25.21
CA PRO A 481 -22.17 -6.05 -24.21
C PRO A 481 -23.40 -5.37 -24.85
N ALA A 482 -24.56 -5.58 -24.23
CA ALA A 482 -25.86 -5.10 -24.72
C ALA A 482 -26.17 -5.47 -26.18
N THR A 483 -25.52 -6.49 -26.74
CA THR A 483 -25.71 -6.95 -28.12
C THR A 483 -25.46 -5.82 -29.14
N MET A 484 -24.48 -4.94 -28.87
CA MET A 484 -24.03 -3.88 -29.78
C MET A 484 -22.58 -4.13 -30.20
N PHE A 485 -22.35 -4.45 -31.48
CA PHE A 485 -21.05 -4.93 -31.98
C PHE A 485 -20.93 -4.92 -33.51
N TRP A 486 -19.69 -5.04 -33.99
CA TRP A 486 -19.38 -5.31 -35.39
C TRP A 486 -19.21 -6.81 -35.63
N PHE A 487 -19.69 -7.35 -36.74
CA PHE A 487 -19.51 -8.75 -37.10
C PHE A 487 -19.48 -9.02 -38.61
N ARG A 488 -18.90 -10.17 -38.97
CA ARG A 488 -19.10 -10.81 -40.28
C ARG A 488 -20.36 -11.70 -40.22
N PRO A 489 -21.32 -11.57 -41.15
CA PRO A 489 -22.54 -12.40 -41.15
C PRO A 489 -22.27 -13.92 -41.07
N GLN A 490 -21.22 -14.38 -41.76
CA GLN A 490 -20.82 -15.79 -41.81
C GLN A 490 -20.38 -16.35 -40.45
N ALA A 491 -19.94 -15.51 -39.51
CA ALA A 491 -19.56 -15.92 -38.16
C ALA A 491 -20.76 -16.27 -37.27
N LEU A 492 -21.95 -15.73 -37.55
CA LEU A 492 -23.17 -15.95 -36.77
C LEU A 492 -24.24 -16.79 -37.49
N LYS A 493 -23.91 -17.38 -38.65
CA LYS A 493 -24.84 -18.18 -39.46
C LYS A 493 -25.60 -19.29 -38.71
N THR A 494 -25.01 -19.86 -37.65
CA THR A 494 -25.59 -20.99 -36.89
C THR A 494 -26.66 -20.56 -35.89
N ILE A 495 -26.62 -19.33 -35.38
CA ILE A 495 -27.64 -18.83 -34.43
C ILE A 495 -28.83 -18.19 -35.16
N PHE A 496 -28.64 -17.72 -36.39
CA PHE A 496 -29.74 -17.22 -37.22
C PHE A 496 -30.80 -18.29 -37.49
N HIS A 497 -32.08 -17.90 -37.42
CA HIS A 497 -33.27 -18.75 -37.50
C HIS A 497 -33.31 -19.93 -36.49
N SER A 498 -32.40 -20.01 -35.52
CA SER A 498 -32.36 -21.09 -34.54
C SER A 498 -33.41 -20.97 -33.43
N TYR A 499 -33.99 -19.78 -33.22
CA TYR A 499 -35.09 -19.51 -32.28
C TYR A 499 -36.11 -18.58 -32.93
N ALA A 500 -37.39 -18.96 -32.86
CA ALA A 500 -38.49 -18.20 -33.42
C ALA A 500 -39.08 -17.24 -32.37
N TYR A 501 -39.84 -16.23 -32.81
CA TYR A 501 -40.58 -15.30 -31.93
C TYR A 501 -41.47 -15.97 -30.86
N ALA A 502 -41.90 -17.22 -31.09
CA ALA A 502 -42.71 -17.99 -30.14
C ALA A 502 -41.90 -18.56 -28.96
N ASP A 503 -40.57 -18.69 -29.10
CA ASP A 503 -39.67 -19.20 -28.04
C ASP A 503 -39.41 -18.13 -26.96
N PHE A 504 -39.69 -16.86 -27.25
CA PHE A 504 -39.47 -15.75 -26.34
C PHE A 504 -40.71 -15.45 -25.48
N PRO A 505 -40.57 -15.32 -24.15
CA PRO A 505 -41.69 -14.97 -23.28
C PRO A 505 -42.27 -13.59 -23.63
N LYS A 506 -43.58 -13.43 -23.40
CA LYS A 506 -44.29 -12.15 -23.60
C LYS A 506 -43.92 -11.18 -22.48
N GLU A 507 -43.62 -9.93 -22.84
CA GLU A 507 -43.36 -8.85 -21.87
C GLU A 507 -44.58 -8.61 -20.94
N PRO A 508 -44.37 -8.23 -19.67
CA PRO A 508 -43.09 -7.90 -19.04
C PRO A 508 -42.28 -9.14 -18.61
N ILE A 509 -40.99 -9.18 -18.96
CA ILE A 509 -40.05 -10.24 -18.57
C ILE A 509 -39.00 -9.73 -17.56
N HIS A 510 -38.40 -10.64 -16.80
CA HIS A 510 -37.36 -10.31 -15.81
C HIS A 510 -36.17 -9.55 -16.43
N PHE A 511 -35.46 -8.79 -15.58
CA PHE A 511 -34.33 -7.96 -15.99
C PHE A 511 -33.11 -8.76 -16.47
N ASP A 512 -32.96 -10.01 -16.01
CA ASP A 512 -31.95 -10.98 -16.44
C ASP A 512 -32.52 -12.41 -16.28
N GLY A 513 -31.79 -13.46 -16.68
CA GLY A 513 -32.24 -14.86 -16.56
C GLY A 513 -33.27 -15.26 -17.62
N THR A 514 -33.23 -14.62 -18.80
CA THR A 514 -34.20 -14.84 -19.89
C THR A 514 -33.48 -15.34 -21.15
N LEU A 515 -34.21 -16.01 -22.04
CA LEU A 515 -33.66 -16.55 -23.29
C LEU A 515 -32.89 -15.50 -24.10
N ALA A 516 -33.33 -14.23 -24.11
CA ALA A 516 -32.63 -13.15 -24.81
C ALA A 516 -31.23 -12.87 -24.22
N HIS A 517 -31.12 -12.76 -22.89
CA HIS A 517 -29.84 -12.52 -22.21
C HIS A 517 -28.90 -13.75 -22.23
N ALA A 518 -29.47 -14.96 -22.29
CA ALA A 518 -28.70 -16.18 -22.51
C ALA A 518 -28.14 -16.23 -23.96
N LEU A 519 -28.95 -15.88 -24.97
CA LEU A 519 -28.52 -15.83 -26.36
C LEU A 519 -27.41 -14.78 -26.58
N GLU A 520 -27.54 -13.57 -26.01
CA GLU A 520 -26.50 -12.53 -26.00
C GLU A 520 -25.14 -13.09 -25.53
N ARG A 521 -25.12 -13.76 -24.37
CA ARG A 521 -23.91 -14.38 -23.79
C ARG A 521 -23.32 -15.54 -24.60
N THR A 522 -24.04 -16.09 -25.57
CA THR A 522 -23.55 -17.20 -26.42
C THR A 522 -22.89 -16.76 -27.73
N LEU A 523 -22.98 -15.48 -28.12
CA LEU A 523 -22.61 -14.99 -29.45
C LEU A 523 -21.13 -15.23 -29.81
N ASN A 524 -20.21 -15.02 -28.86
CA ASN A 524 -18.77 -15.23 -29.10
C ASN A 524 -18.45 -16.73 -29.32
N TYR A 525 -19.14 -17.64 -28.62
CA TYR A 525 -18.99 -19.09 -28.83
C TYR A 525 -19.56 -19.53 -30.18
N VAL A 526 -20.67 -18.93 -30.64
CA VAL A 526 -21.20 -19.16 -31.99
C VAL A 526 -20.20 -18.70 -33.06
N CYS A 527 -19.55 -17.55 -32.86
CA CYS A 527 -18.47 -17.05 -33.71
C CYS A 527 -17.32 -18.07 -33.83
N ARG A 528 -16.82 -18.54 -32.67
CA ARG A 528 -15.78 -19.57 -32.56
C ARG A 528 -16.18 -20.89 -33.22
N LYS A 529 -17.41 -21.37 -32.99
CA LYS A 529 -17.93 -22.59 -33.64
C LYS A 529 -17.94 -22.49 -35.16
N ASN A 530 -18.16 -21.31 -35.71
CA ASN A 530 -18.11 -21.05 -37.14
C ASN A 530 -16.69 -20.84 -37.72
N GLY A 531 -15.65 -21.02 -36.90
CA GLY A 531 -14.25 -20.94 -37.30
C GLY A 531 -13.64 -19.54 -37.24
N TYR A 532 -14.32 -18.59 -36.60
CA TYR A 532 -13.87 -17.20 -36.49
C TYR A 532 -13.39 -16.84 -35.08
N SER A 533 -12.49 -15.87 -35.00
CA SER A 533 -12.04 -15.23 -33.76
C SER A 533 -12.95 -14.07 -33.35
N VAL A 534 -12.85 -13.68 -32.08
CA VAL A 534 -13.50 -12.50 -31.49
C VAL A 534 -12.44 -11.54 -30.96
N LEU A 535 -12.76 -10.25 -30.88
CA LEU A 535 -11.84 -9.24 -30.32
C LEU A 535 -12.60 -8.18 -29.54
N GLU A 536 -12.12 -7.89 -28.33
CA GLU A 536 -12.55 -6.77 -27.51
C GLU A 536 -11.61 -5.57 -27.76
N TYR A 537 -12.15 -4.35 -27.76
CA TYR A 537 -11.36 -3.15 -28.04
C TYR A 537 -11.87 -1.92 -27.30
N ILE A 538 -11.05 -0.88 -27.17
CA ILE A 538 -11.46 0.43 -26.65
C ILE A 538 -10.72 1.58 -27.34
N SER A 539 -11.40 2.73 -27.43
CA SER A 539 -10.84 4.01 -27.90
C SER A 539 -10.43 4.90 -26.73
N MET A 540 -9.17 5.35 -26.71
CA MET A 540 -8.65 6.31 -25.70
C MET A 540 -9.45 7.62 -25.71
N ALA A 541 -10.04 8.00 -26.86
CA ALA A 541 -10.91 9.17 -26.98
C ALA A 541 -12.25 9.06 -26.21
N THR A 542 -12.56 7.90 -25.62
CA THR A 542 -13.77 7.67 -24.82
C THR A 542 -13.52 7.53 -23.31
N LEU A 543 -12.24 7.52 -22.90
CA LEU A 543 -11.84 7.43 -21.49
C LEU A 543 -11.95 8.78 -20.77
N THR A 544 -12.18 8.75 -19.46
CA THR A 544 -11.86 9.88 -18.59
C THR A 544 -10.35 10.05 -18.45
N ASP A 545 -9.90 11.24 -18.04
CA ASP A 545 -8.49 11.54 -17.78
C ASP A 545 -7.84 10.57 -16.75
N ALA A 546 -8.61 10.02 -15.81
CA ALA A 546 -8.10 9.03 -14.86
C ALA A 546 -7.87 7.67 -15.54
N GLU A 547 -8.90 7.13 -16.21
CA GLU A 547 -8.84 5.86 -16.91
C GLU A 547 -7.77 5.87 -18.03
N PHE A 548 -7.58 7.01 -18.70
CA PHE A 548 -6.50 7.21 -19.67
C PHE A 548 -5.11 7.03 -19.04
N LYS A 549 -4.89 7.60 -17.84
CA LYS A 549 -3.58 7.54 -17.16
C LYS A 549 -3.28 6.13 -16.65
N GLU A 550 -4.29 5.47 -16.09
CA GLU A 550 -4.20 4.07 -15.64
C GLU A 550 -3.95 3.14 -16.84
N ALA A 551 -4.68 3.32 -17.94
CA ALA A 551 -4.49 2.61 -19.20
C ALA A 551 -3.06 2.72 -19.75
N VAL A 552 -2.46 3.91 -19.71
CA VAL A 552 -1.08 4.16 -20.16
C VAL A 552 -0.05 3.43 -19.29
N ILE A 553 -0.28 3.34 -17.97
CA ILE A 553 0.62 2.62 -17.06
C ILE A 553 0.50 1.11 -17.28
N PHE A 554 -0.72 0.57 -17.39
CA PHE A 554 -0.92 -0.87 -17.65
C PHE A 554 -0.27 -1.29 -18.97
N ASP A 555 -0.52 -0.57 -20.07
CA ASP A 555 0.11 -0.85 -21.38
C ASP A 555 1.65 -0.75 -21.31
N TRP A 556 2.18 0.24 -20.58
CA TRP A 556 3.62 0.33 -20.33
C TRP A 556 4.18 -0.89 -19.59
N LEU A 557 3.52 -1.32 -18.50
CA LEU A 557 3.96 -2.45 -17.69
C LEU A 557 3.94 -3.77 -18.47
N GLU A 558 2.86 -4.04 -19.21
CA GLU A 558 2.72 -5.25 -20.03
C GLU A 558 3.75 -5.29 -21.17
N ASN A 559 3.98 -4.16 -21.86
CA ASN A 559 4.97 -4.07 -22.94
C ASN A 559 6.44 -4.05 -22.46
N SER A 560 6.69 -4.06 -21.14
CA SER A 560 8.02 -3.89 -20.54
C SER A 560 8.46 -5.05 -19.63
N GLN A 561 7.90 -6.25 -19.78
CA GLN A 561 8.20 -7.39 -18.89
C GLN A 561 9.69 -7.78 -18.87
N ASP A 562 10.37 -7.77 -20.01
CA ASP A 562 11.79 -8.14 -20.15
C ASP A 562 12.79 -6.98 -19.89
N GLN A 563 12.30 -5.81 -19.46
CA GLN A 563 13.13 -4.61 -19.25
C GLN A 563 13.00 -4.09 -17.81
N GLU A 564 14.11 -3.58 -17.27
CA GLU A 564 14.05 -2.79 -16.04
C GLU A 564 13.25 -1.49 -16.28
N LYS A 565 12.33 -1.21 -15.37
CA LYS A 565 11.30 -0.18 -15.50
C LYS A 565 11.66 1.06 -14.70
N PHE A 566 11.66 2.22 -15.35
CA PHE A 566 11.98 3.51 -14.76
C PHE A 566 10.83 4.50 -14.91
N ILE A 567 10.46 5.18 -13.82
CA ILE A 567 9.61 6.36 -13.85
C ILE A 567 10.53 7.59 -13.74
N VAL A 568 10.45 8.52 -14.69
CA VAL A 568 11.14 9.81 -14.61
C VAL A 568 10.10 10.91 -14.42
N VAL A 569 10.18 11.61 -13.28
CA VAL A 569 9.29 12.71 -12.93
C VAL A 569 9.94 14.04 -13.28
N SER A 570 9.28 14.85 -14.11
CA SER A 570 9.65 16.24 -14.40
C SER A 570 8.54 17.18 -13.96
N HIS A 571 8.88 18.37 -13.45
CA HIS A 571 7.86 19.34 -13.01
C HIS A 571 7.11 20.00 -14.16
N GLU A 572 7.75 20.10 -15.33
CA GLU A 572 7.18 20.61 -16.57
C GLU A 572 7.92 20.03 -17.80
N ALA A 573 7.46 20.40 -19.00
CA ALA A 573 8.09 20.03 -20.28
C ALA A 573 8.43 21.26 -21.14
N THR A 574 9.07 22.28 -20.55
CA THR A 574 9.56 23.47 -21.28
C THR A 574 11.00 23.29 -21.75
N ASN A 575 11.51 24.18 -22.60
CA ASN A 575 12.91 24.19 -23.07
C ASN A 575 13.92 24.76 -22.03
N THR A 576 13.76 24.42 -20.74
CA THR A 576 14.61 24.89 -19.64
C THR A 576 15.57 23.80 -19.13
N GLY A 577 16.40 24.11 -18.13
CA GLY A 577 17.51 23.26 -17.68
C GLY A 577 17.07 21.89 -17.13
N ALA A 578 16.15 21.88 -16.16
CA ALA A 578 15.72 20.62 -15.54
C ALA A 578 14.97 19.69 -16.51
N PRO A 579 14.00 20.14 -17.34
CA PRO A 579 13.38 19.30 -18.36
C PRO A 579 14.39 18.75 -19.39
N LYS A 580 15.43 19.52 -19.78
CA LYS A 580 16.54 19.02 -20.61
C LYS A 580 17.34 17.91 -19.92
N THR A 581 17.56 18.00 -18.61
CA THR A 581 18.17 16.92 -17.82
C THR A 581 17.30 15.66 -17.85
N ALA A 582 15.98 15.78 -17.67
CA ALA A 582 15.05 14.64 -17.76
C ALA A 582 15.03 14.00 -19.16
N LEU A 583 14.96 14.80 -20.23
CA LEU A 583 15.03 14.30 -21.62
C LEU A 583 16.35 13.58 -21.93
N SER A 584 17.47 14.14 -21.47
CA SER A 584 18.81 13.56 -21.68
C SER A 584 18.98 12.25 -20.90
N LEU A 585 18.41 12.18 -19.70
CA LEU A 585 18.36 10.98 -18.86
C LEU A 585 17.48 9.89 -19.50
N LEU A 586 16.29 10.24 -19.99
CA LEU A 586 15.40 9.32 -20.72
C LEU A 586 16.08 8.74 -21.97
N ASN A 587 16.79 9.58 -22.74
CA ASN A 587 17.60 9.13 -23.87
C ASN A 587 18.70 8.13 -23.44
N ALA A 588 19.44 8.47 -22.38
CA ALA A 588 20.52 7.64 -21.87
C ALA A 588 20.03 6.31 -21.25
N LEU A 589 18.86 6.29 -20.62
CA LEU A 589 18.19 5.09 -20.12
C LEU A 589 17.69 4.20 -21.28
N LYS A 590 17.04 4.79 -22.28
CA LYS A 590 16.59 4.04 -23.48
C LYS A 590 17.76 3.43 -24.26
N ALA A 591 18.89 4.14 -24.37
CA ALA A 591 20.12 3.61 -24.95
C ALA A 591 20.72 2.42 -24.18
N ARG A 592 20.30 2.20 -22.93
CA ARG A 592 20.68 1.07 -22.06
C ARG A 592 19.59 -0.01 -21.97
N ASN A 593 18.66 -0.04 -22.92
CA ASN A 593 17.55 -0.99 -22.98
C ASN A 593 16.67 -0.98 -21.71
N LYS A 594 16.46 0.21 -21.12
CA LYS A 594 15.55 0.41 -19.98
C LYS A 594 14.21 0.92 -20.48
N SER A 595 13.12 0.39 -19.93
CA SER A 595 11.78 0.91 -20.24
C SER A 595 11.48 2.12 -19.37
N CYS A 596 10.93 3.17 -19.97
CA CYS A 596 10.72 4.47 -19.31
C CYS A 596 9.28 4.94 -19.40
N LEU A 597 8.71 5.37 -18.28
CA LEU A 597 7.48 6.14 -18.19
C LEU A 597 7.83 7.56 -17.73
N THR A 598 7.32 8.58 -18.42
CA THR A 598 7.47 9.98 -17.98
C THR A 598 6.23 10.42 -17.22
N ILE A 599 6.41 10.99 -16.03
CA ILE A 599 5.37 11.74 -15.33
C ILE A 599 5.72 13.22 -15.36
N LEU A 600 4.84 14.00 -15.97
CA LEU A 600 4.92 15.46 -16.01
C LEU A 600 3.94 16.02 -14.99
N LEU A 601 4.42 16.82 -14.03
CA LEU A 601 3.53 17.49 -13.08
C LEU A 601 2.74 18.61 -13.77
N ASN A 602 3.31 19.27 -14.78
CA ASN A 602 2.66 20.23 -15.67
C ASN A 602 3.08 19.99 -17.12
N GLY A 603 2.31 20.49 -18.08
CA GLY A 603 2.65 20.40 -19.50
C GLY A 603 3.81 21.28 -19.97
N GLY A 604 3.98 21.38 -21.29
CA GLY A 604 4.94 22.27 -21.92
C GLY A 604 5.19 21.97 -23.40
N GLU A 605 5.85 22.89 -24.10
CA GLU A 605 6.03 22.79 -25.56
C GLU A 605 6.94 21.63 -26.02
N GLN A 606 7.69 21.02 -25.10
CA GLN A 606 8.55 19.85 -25.35
C GLN A 606 7.84 18.51 -25.03
N GLU A 607 6.57 18.48 -24.61
CA GLU A 607 5.80 17.23 -24.37
C GLU A 607 5.99 16.17 -25.49
N PRO A 608 5.92 16.52 -26.79
CA PRO A 608 6.15 15.54 -27.87
C PRO A 608 7.55 14.92 -27.90
N LEU A 609 8.57 15.58 -27.32
CA LEU A 609 9.92 15.01 -27.24
C LEU A 609 10.04 13.95 -26.14
N PHE A 610 9.31 14.09 -25.03
CA PHE A 610 9.28 13.07 -23.97
C PHE A 610 8.67 11.76 -24.51
N SER A 611 7.62 11.85 -25.33
CA SER A 611 6.96 10.71 -25.96
C SER A 611 7.85 9.87 -26.89
N ASN A 612 9.00 10.40 -27.34
CA ASN A 612 9.97 9.61 -28.11
C ASN A 612 10.68 8.54 -27.28
N TYR A 613 10.71 8.70 -25.95
CA TYR A 613 11.46 7.81 -25.05
C TYR A 613 10.59 6.74 -24.41
N GLY A 614 9.31 7.03 -24.15
CA GLY A 614 8.30 6.10 -23.70
C GLY A 614 6.98 6.84 -23.46
N PRO A 615 5.99 6.20 -22.83
CA PRO A 615 4.70 6.86 -22.58
C PRO A 615 4.84 8.05 -21.63
N VAL A 616 3.93 9.03 -21.77
CA VAL A 616 3.95 10.29 -21.01
C VAL A 616 2.60 10.51 -20.36
N ILE A 617 2.62 10.81 -19.07
CA ILE A 617 1.44 11.15 -18.28
C ILE A 617 1.59 12.56 -17.74
N ASN A 618 0.65 13.44 -18.10
CA ASN A 618 0.62 14.83 -17.66
C ASN A 618 -0.47 15.05 -16.60
N TYR A 619 -0.07 15.53 -15.42
CA TYR A 619 -0.98 15.82 -14.30
C TYR A 619 -1.54 17.24 -14.29
N ASN A 620 -0.99 18.19 -15.05
CA ASN A 620 -1.47 19.59 -15.10
C ASN A 620 -1.79 20.18 -13.70
N GLY A 621 -0.84 20.04 -12.76
CA GLY A 621 -0.91 20.51 -11.38
C GLY A 621 -1.75 19.63 -10.43
N GLN A 622 -2.41 18.58 -10.92
CA GLN A 622 -3.21 17.67 -10.10
C GLN A 622 -2.33 16.74 -9.24
N PRO A 623 -2.79 16.33 -8.05
CA PRO A 623 -2.09 15.33 -7.25
C PRO A 623 -2.13 13.94 -7.91
N LEU A 624 -1.11 13.12 -7.62
CA LEU A 624 -1.12 11.68 -7.86
C LEU A 624 -2.26 11.06 -7.03
N ARG A 625 -2.98 10.08 -7.61
CA ARG A 625 -4.20 9.47 -7.05
C ARG A 625 -3.94 8.07 -6.52
N GLU A 626 -4.77 7.65 -5.57
CA GLU A 626 -4.74 6.30 -4.96
C GLU A 626 -4.99 5.15 -5.95
N SER A 627 -5.69 5.37 -7.06
CA SER A 627 -5.89 4.32 -8.08
C SER A 627 -4.58 3.85 -8.71
N LEU A 628 -3.60 4.75 -8.85
CA LEU A 628 -2.24 4.47 -9.32
C LEU A 628 -1.43 3.67 -8.29
N LEU A 629 -1.66 3.95 -6.99
CA LEU A 629 -1.01 3.30 -5.86
C LEU A 629 -1.06 1.79 -6.02
N LYS A 630 -2.25 1.29 -6.36
CA LYS A 630 -2.53 -0.13 -6.52
C LYS A 630 -1.79 -0.77 -7.70
N ILE A 631 -1.79 -0.13 -8.87
CA ILE A 631 -1.07 -0.61 -10.06
C ILE A 631 0.43 -0.74 -9.77
N LEU A 632 0.98 0.23 -9.03
CA LEU A 632 2.40 0.31 -8.69
C LEU A 632 2.79 -0.60 -7.52
N LEU A 633 1.90 -0.83 -6.55
CA LEU A 633 2.11 -1.77 -5.43
C LEU A 633 2.31 -3.22 -5.90
N GLU A 634 1.70 -3.59 -7.03
CA GLU A 634 1.88 -4.89 -7.69
C GLU A 634 3.23 -5.00 -8.45
N ASN A 635 3.95 -3.89 -8.65
CA ASN A 635 5.14 -3.80 -9.52
C ASN A 635 6.34 -3.15 -8.79
N LYS A 636 6.85 -3.82 -7.74
CA LYS A 636 7.92 -3.31 -6.87
C LYS A 636 9.32 -3.25 -7.50
N ASP A 637 9.49 -3.67 -8.75
CA ASP A 637 10.74 -3.60 -9.51
C ASP A 637 11.00 -2.23 -10.17
N ILE A 638 9.99 -1.35 -10.18
CA ILE A 638 10.06 0.00 -10.73
C ILE A 638 11.03 0.89 -9.94
N LYS A 639 11.88 1.63 -10.66
CA LYS A 639 12.82 2.62 -10.11
C LYS A 639 12.36 4.03 -10.44
N VAL A 640 12.41 4.96 -9.49
CA VAL A 640 11.84 6.30 -9.64
C VAL A 640 12.92 7.38 -9.58
N ILE A 641 12.96 8.26 -10.58
CA ILE A 641 13.86 9.42 -10.62
C ILE A 641 13.06 10.72 -10.58
N CYS A 642 13.22 11.47 -9.49
CA CYS A 642 12.54 12.73 -9.21
C CYS A 642 13.43 13.93 -9.60
N ASN A 643 13.26 14.46 -10.82
CA ASN A 643 14.19 15.45 -11.39
C ASN A 643 13.74 16.90 -11.13
N THR A 644 13.93 17.38 -9.88
CA THR A 644 13.70 18.75 -9.33
C THR A 644 13.14 18.68 -7.91
N VAL A 645 13.42 19.68 -7.05
CA VAL A 645 12.73 19.83 -5.75
C VAL A 645 11.21 19.96 -5.87
N VAL A 646 10.68 20.48 -6.99
CA VAL A 646 9.22 20.60 -7.21
C VAL A 646 8.53 19.23 -7.24
N SER A 647 9.29 18.14 -7.44
CA SER A 647 8.78 16.76 -7.41
C SER A 647 8.64 16.13 -6.03
N TYR A 648 8.82 16.89 -4.93
CA TYR A 648 8.69 16.41 -3.54
C TYR A 648 7.41 15.60 -3.25
N ARG A 649 6.27 15.97 -3.83
CA ARG A 649 5.00 15.22 -3.67
C ARG A 649 5.03 13.86 -4.38
N ALA A 650 5.74 13.77 -5.50
CA ALA A 650 5.93 12.51 -6.20
C ALA A 650 6.90 11.60 -5.43
N ALA A 651 8.03 12.14 -4.95
CA ALA A 651 8.94 11.40 -4.07
C ALA A 651 8.21 10.81 -2.85
N LYS A 652 7.43 11.64 -2.14
CA LYS A 652 6.58 11.20 -1.02
C LYS A 652 5.55 10.12 -1.42
N PHE A 653 4.90 10.26 -2.58
CA PHE A 653 3.94 9.26 -3.07
C PHE A 653 4.63 7.92 -3.36
N PHE A 654 5.75 7.92 -4.10
CA PHE A 654 6.45 6.69 -4.48
C PHE A 654 7.15 6.02 -3.29
N GLN A 655 7.70 6.80 -2.35
CA GLN A 655 8.26 6.23 -1.11
C GLN A 655 7.17 5.62 -0.22
N SER A 656 5.95 6.18 -0.21
CA SER A 656 4.84 5.61 0.59
C SER A 656 4.37 4.22 0.12
N ILE A 657 4.82 3.77 -1.06
CA ILE A 657 4.61 2.41 -1.58
C ILE A 657 5.89 1.57 -1.67
N ASN A 658 6.99 2.03 -1.05
CA ASN A 658 8.29 1.37 -1.04
C ASN A 658 8.89 1.11 -2.44
N LEU A 659 8.67 2.01 -3.41
CA LEU A 659 9.47 2.04 -4.64
C LEU A 659 10.74 2.86 -4.42
N PRO A 660 11.93 2.42 -4.88
CA PRO A 660 13.17 3.16 -4.68
C PRO A 660 13.17 4.50 -5.43
N VAL A 661 13.48 5.59 -4.72
CA VAL A 661 13.46 6.98 -5.21
C VAL A 661 14.85 7.60 -5.16
N ILE A 662 15.35 8.04 -6.31
CA ILE A 662 16.48 8.98 -6.42
C ILE A 662 15.96 10.36 -6.82
N SER A 663 16.23 11.38 -6.01
CA SER A 663 15.91 12.76 -6.35
C SER A 663 17.12 13.54 -6.84
N LEU A 664 16.92 14.41 -7.83
CA LEU A 664 17.92 15.34 -8.36
C LEU A 664 17.52 16.76 -7.98
N VAL A 665 18.43 17.51 -7.33
CA VAL A 665 18.19 18.90 -6.91
C VAL A 665 18.92 19.84 -7.86
N HIS A 666 18.17 20.73 -8.52
CA HIS A 666 18.68 21.69 -9.51
C HIS A 666 18.41 23.14 -9.10
N GLU A 667 18.16 23.36 -7.80
CA GLU A 667 17.60 24.59 -7.24
C GLU A 667 18.44 25.07 -6.02
N PHE A 668 18.48 26.39 -5.78
CA PHE A 668 18.99 26.96 -4.52
C PHE A 668 17.81 27.24 -3.58
N ILE A 669 17.92 26.84 -2.31
CA ILE A 669 16.91 27.11 -1.28
C ILE A 669 16.90 28.60 -0.93
N SER A 670 18.08 29.24 -0.86
CA SER A 670 18.21 30.69 -0.59
C SER A 670 17.62 31.60 -1.69
N SER A 671 17.26 31.04 -2.85
CA SER A 671 16.58 31.78 -3.91
C SER A 671 15.19 32.28 -3.53
N GLY A 672 14.58 31.73 -2.46
CA GLY A 672 13.23 32.09 -2.00
C GLY A 672 12.08 31.70 -2.93
N HIS A 673 12.34 30.96 -4.01
CA HIS A 673 11.31 30.50 -4.97
C HIS A 673 10.61 29.20 -4.52
N PHE A 674 11.21 28.48 -3.57
CA PHE A 674 10.75 27.19 -3.05
C PHE A 674 10.84 27.21 -1.52
N SER A 675 9.96 26.49 -0.81
CA SER A 675 9.98 26.47 0.65
C SER A 675 10.88 25.37 1.21
N ASP A 676 11.39 25.59 2.42
CA ASP A 676 12.19 24.63 3.19
C ASP A 676 11.48 23.27 3.32
N GLU A 677 10.16 23.29 3.50
CA GLU A 677 9.30 22.10 3.56
C GLU A 677 9.37 21.26 2.27
N MET A 678 9.53 21.88 1.09
CA MET A 678 9.68 21.14 -0.18
C MET A 678 11.01 20.40 -0.24
N PHE A 679 12.10 21.05 0.15
CA PHE A 679 13.43 20.41 0.22
C PHE A 679 13.44 19.29 1.27
N ALA A 680 12.98 19.57 2.50
CA ALA A 680 12.88 18.58 3.56
C ALA A 680 12.04 17.37 3.13
N THR A 681 10.84 17.59 2.59
CA THR A 681 9.97 16.49 2.13
C THR A 681 10.62 15.67 1.00
N LEU A 682 11.29 16.30 0.03
CA LEU A 682 12.00 15.59 -1.02
C LEU A 682 13.10 14.69 -0.44
N ILE A 683 13.92 15.23 0.48
CA ILE A 683 15.08 14.56 1.07
C ILE A 683 14.68 13.42 2.00
N GLU A 684 13.66 13.64 2.85
CA GLU A 684 13.10 12.60 3.72
C GLU A 684 12.57 11.41 2.90
N ASN A 685 11.89 11.69 1.79
CA ASN A 685 11.20 10.70 0.95
C ASN A 685 12.00 10.31 -0.30
N SER A 686 13.33 10.36 -0.22
CA SER A 686 14.25 9.78 -1.21
C SER A 686 15.26 8.87 -0.53
N ASP A 687 15.71 7.82 -1.21
CA ASP A 687 16.77 6.93 -0.73
C ASP A 687 18.17 7.49 -1.02
N GLN A 688 18.30 8.23 -2.14
CA GLN A 688 19.46 9.08 -2.44
C GLN A 688 18.99 10.43 -3.01
N VAL A 689 19.75 11.49 -2.72
CA VAL A 689 19.54 12.84 -3.26
C VAL A 689 20.85 13.33 -3.87
N ILE A 690 20.78 13.72 -5.13
CA ILE A 690 21.94 14.09 -5.94
C ILE A 690 21.97 15.60 -6.16
N TYR A 691 23.07 16.21 -5.74
CA TYR A 691 23.38 17.63 -5.92
C TYR A 691 24.45 17.79 -7.01
N PRO A 692 24.36 18.80 -7.89
CA PRO A 692 25.29 18.94 -8.99
C PRO A 692 26.66 19.51 -8.58
N ALA A 693 26.74 20.17 -7.42
CA ALA A 693 27.96 20.81 -6.91
C ALA A 693 27.91 20.93 -5.37
N ASP A 694 29.06 21.05 -4.73
CA ASP A 694 29.18 21.16 -3.26
C ASP A 694 28.51 22.45 -2.74
N PHE A 695 28.68 23.55 -3.46
CA PHE A 695 28.09 24.85 -3.15
C PHE A 695 26.54 24.84 -3.15
N VAL A 696 25.91 23.98 -3.97
CA VAL A 696 24.44 23.83 -4.02
C VAL A 696 23.95 22.99 -2.84
N LEU A 697 24.75 22.02 -2.39
CA LEU A 697 24.48 21.28 -1.16
C LEU A 697 24.64 22.20 0.06
N GLN A 698 25.72 22.98 0.14
CA GLN A 698 25.98 23.86 1.28
C GLN A 698 24.86 24.90 1.46
N ASP A 699 24.35 25.48 0.37
CA ASP A 699 23.15 26.34 0.41
C ASP A 699 21.95 25.66 1.09
N THR A 700 21.77 24.36 0.88
CA THR A 700 20.73 23.57 1.56
C THR A 700 21.05 23.34 3.04
N LEU A 701 22.30 22.93 3.35
CA LEU A 701 22.77 22.66 4.72
C LEU A 701 22.71 23.89 5.63
N ASP A 702 22.91 25.09 5.08
CA ASP A 702 22.86 26.35 5.82
C ASP A 702 21.42 26.73 6.24
N ASN A 703 20.39 26.11 5.64
CA ASN A 703 18.99 26.44 5.87
C ASN A 703 18.20 25.29 6.54
N ILE A 704 18.49 24.02 6.21
CA ILE A 704 17.82 22.84 6.78
C ILE A 704 18.79 21.72 7.18
N PRO A 705 18.49 20.93 8.23
CA PRO A 705 19.25 19.72 8.54
C PRO A 705 19.01 18.65 7.47
N VAL A 706 20.07 17.97 7.05
CA VAL A 706 20.05 16.93 6.00
C VAL A 706 20.81 15.69 6.48
N ASP A 707 20.26 14.51 6.21
CA ASP A 707 20.96 13.24 6.41
C ASP A 707 22.04 13.05 5.35
N ALA A 708 23.30 13.32 5.72
CA ALA A 708 24.45 13.22 4.84
C ALA A 708 24.65 11.80 4.24
N SER A 709 24.08 10.74 4.83
CA SER A 709 24.18 9.38 4.28
C SER A 709 23.38 9.19 2.98
N LYS A 710 22.38 10.05 2.75
CA LYS A 710 21.56 10.07 1.52
C LYS A 710 22.16 10.90 0.39
N ILE A 711 23.21 11.69 0.65
CA ILE A 711 23.64 12.75 -0.25
C ILE A 711 24.80 12.33 -1.14
N GLU A 712 24.71 12.66 -2.42
CA GLU A 712 25.82 12.54 -3.36
C GLU A 712 26.01 13.82 -4.19
N ILE A 713 27.27 14.28 -4.27
CA ILE A 713 27.64 15.36 -5.18
C ILE A 713 28.06 14.73 -6.53
N MET A 714 27.28 15.00 -7.56
CA MET A 714 27.52 14.53 -8.92
C MET A 714 26.99 15.55 -9.94
N PRO A 715 27.86 16.31 -10.62
CA PRO A 715 27.45 17.21 -11.69
C PRO A 715 26.90 16.43 -12.89
N GLN A 716 25.86 16.97 -13.53
CA GLN A 716 25.33 16.42 -14.76
C GLN A 716 26.27 16.63 -15.96
N GLY A 717 26.08 15.83 -17.00
CA GLY A 717 26.84 15.94 -18.24
C GLY A 717 26.34 17.03 -19.19
N ILE A 718 27.06 17.22 -20.30
CA ILE A 718 26.60 18.02 -21.44
C ILE A 718 25.44 17.30 -22.16
N TYR A 719 24.37 18.03 -22.51
CA TYR A 719 23.19 17.44 -23.16
C TYR A 719 23.46 16.96 -24.60
N ASN A 720 24.45 17.54 -25.28
CA ASN A 720 24.92 17.12 -26.60
C ASN A 720 26.42 16.80 -26.56
N ASP A 721 26.76 15.53 -26.33
CA ASP A 721 28.14 15.02 -26.39
C ASP A 721 28.78 15.20 -27.79
N ALA A 722 27.98 15.31 -28.86
CA ALA A 722 28.41 15.46 -30.25
C ALA A 722 28.48 16.94 -30.69
N PHE A 723 29.13 17.79 -29.89
CA PHE A 723 29.20 19.23 -30.15
C PHE A 723 29.92 19.56 -31.48
N PRO A 724 29.33 20.34 -32.41
CA PRO A 724 29.78 20.43 -33.80
C PRO A 724 30.97 21.38 -34.02
N LEU A 725 32.10 21.12 -33.35
CA LEU A 725 33.32 21.93 -33.40
C LEU A 725 33.89 22.15 -34.82
N GLY A 726 33.63 21.24 -35.76
CA GLY A 726 34.03 21.40 -37.17
C GLY A 726 33.35 22.57 -37.88
N GLU A 727 32.20 23.04 -37.39
CA GLU A 727 31.40 24.12 -38.00
C GLU A 727 31.85 25.52 -37.54
N ARG A 728 32.84 25.63 -36.62
CA ARG A 728 33.24 26.90 -35.96
C ARG A 728 33.46 28.06 -36.94
N ALA A 729 34.26 27.83 -37.98
CA ALA A 729 34.60 28.87 -38.96
C ALA A 729 33.38 29.32 -39.80
N GLU A 730 32.46 28.41 -40.11
CA GLU A 730 31.24 28.71 -40.86
C GLU A 730 30.22 29.46 -39.99
N CYS A 731 29.95 28.97 -38.77
CA CYS A 731 29.07 29.63 -37.81
C CYS A 731 29.53 31.07 -37.53
N ARG A 732 30.84 31.27 -37.27
CA ARG A 732 31.43 32.58 -37.04
C ARG A 732 31.27 33.50 -38.25
N LYS A 733 31.65 33.05 -39.45
CA LYS A 733 31.52 33.83 -40.69
C LYS A 733 30.07 34.22 -40.97
N SER A 734 29.12 33.31 -40.73
CA SER A 734 27.70 33.58 -40.90
C SER A 734 27.19 34.62 -39.90
N LEU A 735 27.58 34.51 -38.62
CA LEU A 735 27.13 35.44 -37.57
C LEU A 735 27.71 36.84 -37.75
N ILE A 736 29.00 36.96 -38.10
CA ILE A 736 29.65 38.26 -38.38
C ILE A 736 28.92 38.98 -39.52
N LYS A 737 28.57 38.25 -40.59
CA LYS A 737 27.78 38.79 -41.71
C LYS A 737 26.34 39.16 -41.31
N GLU A 738 25.71 38.38 -40.44
CA GLU A 738 24.34 38.60 -39.94
C GLU A 738 24.25 39.87 -39.08
N LEU A 739 25.23 40.09 -38.20
CA LEU A 739 25.32 41.26 -37.32
C LEU A 739 25.93 42.51 -38.01
N GLY A 740 26.58 42.35 -39.17
CA GLY A 740 27.23 43.45 -39.89
C GLY A 740 28.49 44.00 -39.18
N ILE A 741 29.16 43.16 -38.37
CA ILE A 741 30.32 43.55 -37.55
C ILE A 741 31.66 43.24 -38.26
N PRO A 742 32.81 43.81 -37.81
CA PRO A 742 34.13 43.49 -38.36
C PRO A 742 34.54 42.01 -38.24
N GLU A 743 35.38 41.51 -39.15
CA GLU A 743 35.86 40.11 -39.12
C GLU A 743 36.78 39.81 -37.93
N ASP A 744 37.51 40.81 -37.43
CA ASP A 744 38.40 40.75 -36.26
C ASP A 744 37.67 40.94 -34.91
N SER A 745 36.33 40.98 -34.92
CA SER A 745 35.52 41.23 -33.72
C SER A 745 35.72 40.20 -32.62
N PHE A 746 35.92 40.64 -31.38
CA PHE A 746 35.92 39.79 -30.20
C PHE A 746 34.50 39.73 -29.61
N ILE A 747 33.90 38.54 -29.54
CA ILE A 747 32.49 38.34 -29.21
C ILE A 747 32.34 37.70 -27.82
N VAL A 748 31.70 38.45 -26.91
CA VAL A 748 31.31 37.99 -25.57
C VAL A 748 29.86 37.51 -25.59
N LEU A 749 29.63 36.23 -25.32
CA LEU A 749 28.31 35.59 -25.31
C LEU A 749 27.78 35.41 -23.88
N GLY A 750 26.53 35.82 -23.65
CA GLY A 750 25.68 35.32 -22.56
C GLY A 750 24.50 34.54 -23.12
N CYS A 751 24.04 33.50 -22.41
CA CYS A 751 22.95 32.64 -22.89
C CYS A 751 21.99 32.25 -21.76
N GLY A 752 20.69 32.52 -21.95
CA GLY A 752 19.63 32.24 -20.98
C GLY A 752 18.35 33.05 -21.27
N THR A 753 17.26 32.72 -20.58
CA THR A 753 16.06 33.57 -20.59
C THR A 753 16.39 34.97 -20.04
N VAL A 754 15.74 35.99 -20.58
CA VAL A 754 16.00 37.39 -20.19
C VAL A 754 15.23 37.71 -18.91
N GLU A 755 15.85 37.37 -17.78
CA GLU A 755 15.30 37.48 -16.43
C GLU A 755 16.37 38.05 -15.47
N SER A 756 15.93 38.73 -14.41
CA SER A 756 16.81 39.25 -13.34
C SER A 756 17.71 38.16 -12.74
N ARG A 757 17.21 36.93 -12.56
CA ARG A 757 17.99 35.79 -12.06
C ARG A 757 19.23 35.50 -12.92
N LYS A 758 19.11 35.66 -14.24
CA LYS A 758 20.18 35.36 -15.21
C LYS A 758 21.21 36.49 -15.36
N GLY A 759 20.95 37.68 -14.84
CA GLY A 759 21.94 38.78 -14.76
C GLY A 759 22.21 39.50 -16.07
N VAL A 760 21.24 39.55 -16.98
CA VAL A 760 21.35 40.28 -18.27
C VAL A 760 21.73 41.74 -18.05
N ASP A 761 21.08 42.37 -17.08
CA ASP A 761 21.34 43.74 -16.63
C ASP A 761 22.78 43.92 -16.15
N ILE A 762 23.34 42.94 -15.45
CA ILE A 762 24.74 42.96 -15.00
C ILE A 762 25.69 42.90 -16.21
N LEU A 763 25.37 42.14 -17.26
CA LEU A 763 26.19 42.14 -18.49
C LEU A 763 26.07 43.46 -19.26
N VAL A 764 24.88 44.06 -19.31
CA VAL A 764 24.66 45.40 -19.89
C VAL A 764 25.46 46.46 -19.12
N GLN A 765 25.44 46.45 -17.79
CA GLN A 765 26.26 47.32 -16.94
C GLN A 765 27.77 47.07 -17.12
N THR A 766 28.18 45.81 -17.28
CA THR A 766 29.56 45.42 -17.58
C THR A 766 30.02 46.02 -18.91
N ALA A 767 29.24 45.84 -19.98
CA ALA A 767 29.52 46.42 -21.30
C ALA A 767 29.56 47.95 -21.26
N LYS A 768 28.59 48.58 -20.59
CA LYS A 768 28.54 50.03 -20.37
C LYS A 768 29.78 50.54 -19.63
N HIS A 769 30.24 49.83 -18.60
CA HIS A 769 31.45 50.18 -17.87
C HIS A 769 32.69 50.12 -18.79
N ILE A 770 32.81 49.10 -19.64
CA ILE A 770 33.91 48.98 -20.60
C ILE A 770 33.88 50.13 -21.60
N PHE A 771 32.76 50.37 -22.29
CA PHE A 771 32.66 51.42 -23.31
C PHE A 771 32.72 52.85 -22.75
N SER A 772 32.47 53.04 -21.45
CA SER A 772 32.71 54.33 -20.77
C SER A 772 34.19 54.60 -20.49
N ASN A 773 35.04 53.57 -20.49
CA ASN A 773 36.47 53.66 -20.14
C ASN A 773 37.42 53.27 -21.29
N MET A 774 36.91 52.69 -22.39
CA MET A 774 37.71 52.22 -23.52
C MET A 774 36.91 52.26 -24.84
N ALA A 775 37.48 52.89 -25.88
CA ALA A 775 36.92 52.90 -27.23
C ALA A 775 37.21 51.58 -27.97
N ALA A 776 36.46 50.53 -27.62
CA ALA A 776 36.67 49.15 -28.08
C ALA A 776 35.73 48.77 -29.24
N HIS A 777 35.90 49.38 -30.41
CA HIS A 777 34.94 49.27 -31.52
C HIS A 777 34.70 47.86 -32.06
N ASN A 778 35.67 46.94 -31.95
CA ASN A 778 35.56 45.54 -32.37
C ASN A 778 35.23 44.59 -31.19
N LEU A 779 34.96 45.10 -29.98
CA LEU A 779 34.43 44.30 -28.88
C LEU A 779 32.90 44.30 -28.96
N HIS A 780 32.29 43.12 -29.09
CA HIS A 780 30.84 42.95 -29.17
C HIS A 780 30.31 42.04 -28.07
N PHE A 781 29.13 42.37 -27.55
CA PHE A 781 28.37 41.58 -26.60
C PHE A 781 27.14 40.99 -27.28
N MET A 782 26.78 39.78 -26.92
CA MET A 782 25.63 39.07 -27.47
C MET A 782 24.88 38.34 -26.36
N TRP A 783 23.56 38.48 -26.32
CA TRP A 783 22.69 37.69 -25.45
C TRP A 783 21.73 36.84 -26.28
N VAL A 784 21.74 35.52 -26.04
CA VAL A 784 20.87 34.55 -26.72
C VAL A 784 19.84 33.97 -25.74
N GLY A 785 18.57 34.03 -26.11
CA GLY A 785 17.46 33.49 -25.33
C GLY A 785 16.18 34.33 -25.40
N LYS A 786 15.08 33.78 -24.89
CA LYS A 786 13.76 34.39 -24.97
C LYS A 786 13.68 35.63 -24.07
N ALA A 787 13.20 36.74 -24.63
CA ALA A 787 12.72 37.90 -23.90
C ALA A 787 11.21 38.03 -24.10
N THR A 788 10.52 38.63 -23.14
CA THR A 788 9.11 39.04 -23.28
C THR A 788 9.10 40.54 -23.54
N GLU A 789 8.64 40.99 -24.71
CA GLU A 789 8.70 42.41 -25.09
C GLU A 789 7.86 43.35 -24.20
N GLN A 790 7.00 42.76 -23.36
CA GLN A 790 6.14 43.44 -22.38
C GLN A 790 6.72 43.44 -20.96
N ASP A 791 7.91 42.86 -20.74
CA ASP A 791 8.58 42.80 -19.45
C ASP A 791 9.40 44.07 -19.19
N ASP A 792 9.07 44.79 -18.11
CA ASP A 792 9.76 46.00 -17.68
C ASP A 792 11.28 45.77 -17.50
N PHE A 793 11.71 44.58 -17.06
CA PHE A 793 13.12 44.24 -16.90
C PHE A 793 13.89 44.27 -18.23
N TYR A 794 13.27 43.75 -19.31
CA TYR A 794 13.87 43.80 -20.64
C TYR A 794 13.88 45.23 -21.20
N LEU A 795 12.79 45.98 -20.98
CA LEU A 795 12.71 47.39 -21.40
C LEU A 795 13.76 48.25 -20.68
N ASP A 796 14.05 48.00 -19.41
CA ASP A 796 15.12 48.68 -18.67
C ASP A 796 16.52 48.36 -19.22
N CYS A 797 16.78 47.11 -19.62
CA CYS A 797 18.02 46.75 -20.32
C CYS A 797 18.16 47.55 -21.64
N LEU A 798 17.10 47.67 -22.44
CA LEU A 798 17.10 48.45 -23.69
C LEU A 798 17.27 49.97 -23.46
N ARG A 799 16.69 50.50 -22.38
CA ARG A 799 16.89 51.90 -21.94
C ARG A 799 18.35 52.14 -21.58
N GLU A 800 18.99 51.23 -20.83
CA GLU A 800 20.39 51.37 -20.45
C GLU A 800 21.35 51.24 -21.66
N LEU A 801 21.08 50.32 -22.59
CA LEU A 801 21.84 50.24 -23.86
C LEU A 801 21.77 51.54 -24.67
N SER A 802 20.63 52.23 -24.63
CA SER A 802 20.43 53.52 -25.32
C SER A 802 21.19 54.69 -24.70
N SER A 803 21.95 54.50 -23.61
CA SER A 803 22.74 55.55 -22.95
C SER A 803 24.01 55.97 -23.70
N SER A 804 24.48 55.18 -24.67
CA SER A 804 25.62 55.50 -25.53
C SER A 804 25.48 54.83 -26.90
N GLU A 805 25.80 55.55 -27.97
CA GLU A 805 25.76 55.02 -29.34
C GLU A 805 26.73 53.85 -29.53
N LEU A 806 27.91 53.89 -28.89
CA LEU A 806 28.87 52.78 -28.92
C LEU A 806 28.31 51.54 -28.22
N LEU A 807 27.70 51.70 -27.04
CA LEU A 807 27.08 50.58 -26.31
C LEU A 807 25.92 49.97 -27.11
N LYS A 808 25.06 50.81 -27.69
CA LYS A 808 23.91 50.39 -28.49
C LYS A 808 24.31 49.62 -29.74
N ASN A 809 25.38 50.03 -30.42
CA ASN A 809 25.86 49.38 -31.64
C ASN A 809 26.67 48.10 -31.37
N ASN A 810 27.16 47.92 -30.14
CA ASN A 810 28.04 46.81 -29.77
C ASN A 810 27.41 45.77 -28.82
N PHE A 811 26.12 45.87 -28.49
CA PHE A 811 25.39 44.86 -27.70
C PHE A 811 24.16 44.34 -28.45
N HIS A 812 24.10 43.02 -28.67
CA HIS A 812 23.11 42.37 -29.55
C HIS A 812 22.20 41.41 -28.76
N PHE A 813 20.89 41.63 -28.81
CA PHE A 813 19.90 40.66 -28.34
C PHE A 813 19.43 39.78 -29.51
N MET A 814 19.70 38.47 -29.45
CA MET A 814 19.38 37.55 -30.55
C MET A 814 17.98 36.91 -30.42
N GLY A 815 17.37 36.93 -29.24
CA GLY A 815 16.12 36.21 -29.01
C GLY A 815 16.31 34.67 -28.95
N ALA A 816 15.20 33.94 -28.95
CA ALA A 816 15.19 32.47 -28.84
C ALA A 816 15.49 31.79 -30.19
N HIS A 817 16.32 30.74 -30.15
CA HIS A 817 16.80 30.01 -31.33
C HIS A 817 16.75 28.49 -31.11
N THR A 818 16.60 27.73 -32.20
CA THR A 818 16.62 26.25 -32.18
C THR A 818 18.03 25.67 -32.28
N LYS A 819 18.91 26.30 -33.08
CA LYS A 819 20.35 26.03 -33.12
C LYS A 819 21.09 27.07 -32.28
N VAL A 820 21.36 26.75 -31.02
CA VAL A 820 22.04 27.67 -30.07
C VAL A 820 23.57 27.48 -30.11
N ASP A 821 24.01 26.26 -30.39
CA ASP A 821 25.40 25.85 -30.67
C ASP A 821 26.17 26.80 -31.59
N ARG A 822 25.54 27.30 -32.67
CA ARG A 822 26.16 28.26 -33.61
C ARG A 822 26.71 29.52 -32.93
N PHE A 823 26.09 29.98 -31.85
CA PHE A 823 26.48 31.20 -31.15
C PHE A 823 27.68 30.96 -30.24
N PHE A 824 27.71 29.82 -29.54
CA PHE A 824 28.88 29.39 -28.77
C PHE A 824 30.10 29.17 -29.68
N LEU A 825 29.92 28.53 -30.83
CA LEU A 825 30.98 28.35 -31.82
C LEU A 825 31.50 29.67 -32.41
N ALA A 826 30.64 30.67 -32.58
CA ALA A 826 31.03 31.97 -33.13
C ALA A 826 31.74 32.88 -32.12
N ALA A 827 31.47 32.70 -30.82
CA ALA A 827 31.99 33.53 -29.74
C ALA A 827 33.48 33.32 -29.43
N ASP A 828 34.06 34.24 -28.66
CA ASP A 828 35.45 34.20 -28.18
C ASP A 828 35.54 34.10 -26.64
N LEU A 829 34.43 34.37 -25.95
CA LEU A 829 34.31 34.35 -24.49
C LEU A 829 32.87 34.11 -24.07
N PHE A 830 32.63 33.27 -23.05
CA PHE A 830 31.33 33.11 -22.41
C PHE A 830 31.29 33.83 -21.05
N ALA A 831 30.27 34.65 -20.85
CA ALA A 831 29.99 35.33 -19.59
C ALA A 831 28.69 34.77 -18.97
N LEU A 832 28.80 34.32 -17.71
CA LEU A 832 27.70 33.88 -16.87
C LEU A 832 27.49 34.89 -15.73
N PRO A 833 26.72 35.97 -15.96
CA PRO A 833 26.49 37.03 -14.97
C PRO A 833 25.38 36.70 -13.96
N SER A 834 24.96 35.42 -13.88
CA SER A 834 23.79 35.00 -13.12
C SER A 834 23.91 35.25 -11.62
N ARG A 835 22.78 35.62 -11.01
CA ARG A 835 22.61 35.79 -9.56
C ARG A 835 22.41 34.44 -8.86
N TYR A 836 21.65 33.54 -9.49
CA TYR A 836 21.39 32.19 -9.00
C TYR A 836 21.34 31.23 -10.19
N ASP A 837 22.33 30.35 -10.34
CA ASP A 837 22.33 29.29 -11.35
C ASP A 837 23.05 28.03 -10.83
N PRO A 838 22.35 27.07 -10.20
CA PRO A 838 22.97 25.93 -9.51
C PRO A 838 24.03 25.18 -10.31
N PHE A 839 23.67 24.71 -11.52
CA PHE A 839 24.65 24.15 -12.46
C PHE A 839 24.20 24.31 -13.93
N PRO A 840 24.38 25.49 -14.56
CA PRO A 840 23.89 25.76 -15.91
C PRO A 840 24.58 24.95 -17.01
N GLY A 841 23.81 24.09 -17.69
CA GLY A 841 24.29 23.33 -18.86
C GLY A 841 24.83 24.17 -20.02
N VAL A 842 24.42 25.45 -20.14
CA VAL A 842 25.01 26.39 -21.12
C VAL A 842 26.50 26.66 -20.90
N VAL A 843 27.01 26.48 -19.67
CA VAL A 843 28.46 26.56 -19.42
C VAL A 843 29.16 25.31 -19.95
N LEU A 844 28.55 24.13 -19.85
CA LEU A 844 29.10 22.90 -20.45
C LEU A 844 29.12 23.00 -21.99
N GLU A 845 28.09 23.60 -22.59
CA GLU A 845 28.05 23.93 -24.02
C GLU A 845 29.17 24.93 -24.41
N ALA A 846 29.37 26.00 -23.63
CA ALA A 846 30.46 26.96 -23.84
C ALA A 846 31.85 26.33 -23.70
N MET A 847 32.05 25.48 -22.69
CA MET A 847 33.29 24.74 -22.48
C MET A 847 33.56 23.76 -23.62
N ALA A 848 32.54 23.03 -24.10
CA ALA A 848 32.65 22.17 -25.29
C ALA A 848 32.95 22.97 -26.56
N ALA A 849 32.44 24.20 -26.65
CA ALA A 849 32.72 25.17 -27.72
C ALA A 849 34.10 25.85 -27.61
N ASP A 850 35.04 25.35 -26.80
CA ASP A 850 36.41 25.88 -26.70
C ASP A 850 36.44 27.35 -26.22
N LEU A 851 35.50 27.74 -25.34
CA LEU A 851 35.43 29.10 -24.79
C LEU A 851 36.00 29.19 -23.36
N PRO A 852 36.72 30.27 -23.02
CA PRO A 852 36.93 30.65 -21.62
C PRO A 852 35.60 31.06 -20.99
N ILE A 853 35.48 30.86 -19.67
CA ILE A 853 34.29 31.20 -18.89
C ILE A 853 34.60 32.34 -17.91
N ILE A 854 33.69 33.29 -17.74
CA ILE A 854 33.70 34.22 -16.60
C ILE A 854 32.37 34.12 -15.85
N CYS A 855 32.43 33.89 -14.54
CA CYS A 855 31.26 33.85 -13.65
C CYS A 855 31.52 34.66 -12.37
N PHE A 856 30.52 34.75 -11.49
CA PHE A 856 30.69 35.33 -10.16
C PHE A 856 30.94 34.26 -9.09
N ASP A 857 31.70 34.66 -8.07
CA ASP A 857 31.86 33.95 -6.81
C ASP A 857 30.50 33.84 -6.09
N GLY A 858 30.21 32.67 -5.53
CA GLY A 858 28.99 32.42 -4.77
C GLY A 858 27.65 32.58 -5.52
N THR A 859 27.58 32.38 -6.84
CA THR A 859 26.30 32.43 -7.59
C THR A 859 25.96 31.18 -8.41
N THR A 860 26.90 30.25 -8.55
CA THR A 860 26.76 29.02 -9.34
C THR A 860 27.70 27.93 -8.83
N GLY A 861 27.27 26.66 -8.80
CA GLY A 861 28.16 25.53 -8.48
C GLY A 861 29.24 25.28 -9.54
N VAL A 862 29.15 25.91 -10.72
CA VAL A 862 30.16 25.73 -11.78
C VAL A 862 31.49 26.43 -11.45
N HIS A 863 31.55 27.33 -10.47
CA HIS A 863 32.83 27.95 -10.07
C HIS A 863 33.85 26.93 -9.52
N GLU A 864 33.37 25.83 -8.89
CA GLU A 864 34.17 24.66 -8.49
C GLU A 864 34.87 24.00 -9.68
N ALA A 865 34.35 24.17 -10.90
CA ALA A 865 35.00 23.66 -12.11
C ALA A 865 36.21 24.50 -12.55
N PHE A 866 36.52 25.62 -11.92
CA PHE A 866 37.57 26.57 -12.34
C PHE A 866 38.71 26.77 -11.32
N GLU A 867 39.11 25.69 -10.64
CA GLU A 867 40.37 25.58 -9.88
C GLU A 867 41.52 26.38 -10.55
N ASP A 868 42.20 27.21 -9.75
CA ASP A 868 43.34 28.06 -10.13
C ASP A 868 43.16 29.01 -11.32
N ASN A 869 41.92 29.41 -11.67
CA ASN A 869 41.61 30.25 -12.85
C ASN A 869 42.13 29.64 -14.18
N VAL A 870 42.25 28.32 -14.25
CA VAL A 870 42.91 27.62 -15.37
C VAL A 870 42.07 27.63 -16.65
N GLY A 871 40.74 27.62 -16.53
CA GLY A 871 39.79 27.65 -17.66
C GLY A 871 38.97 28.94 -17.77
N GLY A 872 39.20 29.93 -16.91
CA GLY A 872 38.32 31.08 -16.80
C GLY A 872 38.64 31.95 -15.59
N PHE A 873 37.77 32.91 -15.29
CA PHE A 873 37.88 33.74 -14.09
C PHE A 873 36.62 33.69 -13.23
N VAL A 874 36.81 33.52 -11.93
CA VAL A 874 35.77 33.77 -10.93
C VAL A 874 35.91 35.23 -10.45
N CYS A 875 34.94 36.06 -10.78
CA CYS A 875 34.88 37.46 -10.38
C CYS A 875 34.28 37.62 -8.98
N LYS A 876 34.65 38.69 -8.27
CA LYS A 876 34.02 39.05 -6.99
C LYS A 876 32.51 39.09 -7.12
N HIS A 877 31.81 38.52 -6.12
CA HIS A 877 30.35 38.38 -6.09
C HIS A 877 29.59 39.59 -6.65
N LEU A 878 28.85 39.36 -7.74
CA LEU A 878 28.01 40.33 -8.47
C LEU A 878 28.70 41.65 -8.90
N ASN A 879 30.03 41.69 -8.97
CA ASN A 879 30.80 42.89 -9.27
C ASN A 879 31.05 43.08 -10.77
N HIS A 880 30.18 43.83 -11.45
CA HIS A 880 30.31 44.14 -12.88
C HIS A 880 31.62 44.84 -13.27
N VAL A 881 32.29 45.55 -12.34
CA VAL A 881 33.57 46.24 -12.59
C VAL A 881 34.75 45.26 -12.61
N ASP A 882 34.77 44.27 -11.72
CA ASP A 882 35.74 43.17 -11.78
C ASP A 882 35.49 42.32 -13.02
N MET A 883 34.24 41.98 -13.34
CA MET A 883 33.88 41.28 -14.59
C MET A 883 34.35 42.06 -15.83
N ALA A 884 34.11 43.37 -15.90
CA ALA A 884 34.62 44.23 -16.96
C ALA A 884 36.16 44.16 -17.07
N SER A 885 36.85 44.18 -15.93
CA SER A 885 38.31 44.09 -15.87
C SER A 885 38.83 42.74 -16.40
N ARG A 886 38.14 41.63 -16.11
CA ARG A 886 38.49 40.29 -16.63
C ARG A 886 38.20 40.14 -18.12
N ILE A 887 37.07 40.67 -18.61
CA ILE A 887 36.77 40.71 -20.05
C ILE A 887 37.84 41.52 -20.80
N ILE A 888 38.21 42.70 -20.30
CA ILE A 888 39.28 43.52 -20.89
C ILE A 888 40.63 42.77 -20.91
N ALA A 889 40.95 41.98 -19.89
CA ALA A 889 42.18 41.20 -19.84
C ALA A 889 42.24 40.11 -20.92
N LEU A 890 41.14 39.39 -21.16
CA LEU A 890 41.06 38.37 -22.22
C LEU A 890 40.97 38.98 -23.63
N TYR A 891 40.21 40.07 -23.79
CA TYR A 891 40.15 40.84 -25.04
C TYR A 891 41.55 41.34 -25.48
N LYS A 892 42.38 41.77 -24.52
CA LYS A 892 43.78 42.19 -24.76
C LYS A 892 44.77 41.03 -24.90
N ASN A 893 44.40 39.82 -24.52
CA ASN A 893 45.27 38.63 -24.57
C ASN A 893 44.47 37.42 -25.08
N GLN A 894 44.24 37.41 -26.40
CA GLN A 894 43.44 36.37 -27.06
C GLN A 894 44.13 34.99 -27.02
N GLU A 895 45.46 34.94 -26.96
CA GLU A 895 46.20 33.67 -26.74
C GLU A 895 45.84 33.03 -25.39
N LEU A 896 45.73 33.84 -24.32
CA LEU A 896 45.27 33.36 -23.01
C LEU A 896 43.81 32.91 -23.05
N ALA A 897 42.94 33.66 -23.74
CA ALA A 897 41.53 33.31 -23.90
C ALA A 897 41.37 31.94 -24.60
N GLN A 898 42.08 31.73 -25.70
CA GLN A 898 42.10 30.46 -26.43
C GLN A 898 42.69 29.32 -25.58
N ALA A 899 43.82 29.56 -24.89
CA ALA A 899 44.44 28.56 -24.03
C ALA A 899 43.55 28.13 -22.85
N MET A 900 42.73 29.04 -22.30
CA MET A 900 41.71 28.71 -21.30
C MET A 900 40.58 27.88 -21.91
N GLY A 901 40.07 28.26 -23.09
CA GLY A 901 39.05 27.52 -23.82
C GLY A 901 39.43 26.07 -24.13
N THR A 902 40.67 25.84 -24.56
CA THR A 902 41.13 24.48 -24.92
C THR A 902 41.23 23.55 -23.70
N ARG A 903 41.52 24.10 -22.52
CA ARG A 903 41.47 23.34 -21.26
C ARG A 903 40.03 23.00 -20.86
N ASN A 904 39.08 23.92 -21.08
CA ASN A 904 37.66 23.67 -20.85
C ASN A 904 37.10 22.57 -21.75
N GLN A 905 37.44 22.59 -23.04
CA GLN A 905 37.03 21.56 -24.01
C GLN A 905 37.53 20.17 -23.58
N ALA A 906 38.80 20.07 -23.17
CA ALA A 906 39.36 18.83 -22.63
C ALA A 906 38.64 18.39 -21.34
N LYS A 907 38.33 19.34 -20.43
CA LYS A 907 37.64 19.04 -19.16
C LYS A 907 36.23 18.50 -19.38
N VAL A 908 35.43 19.08 -20.29
CA VAL A 908 34.07 18.56 -20.60
C VAL A 908 34.10 17.15 -21.15
N ARG A 909 34.94 16.88 -22.15
CA ARG A 909 35.03 15.54 -22.78
C ARG A 909 35.35 14.42 -21.80
N HIS A 910 36.07 14.70 -20.72
CA HIS A 910 36.50 13.68 -19.75
C HIS A 910 35.66 13.65 -18.46
N ARG A 911 35.13 14.79 -17.99
CA ARG A 911 34.46 14.90 -16.68
C ARG A 911 32.94 15.04 -16.75
N TYR A 912 32.40 15.65 -17.80
CA TYR A 912 30.99 16.04 -17.89
C TYR A 912 30.25 15.31 -19.03
N ASN A 913 30.35 13.98 -19.07
CA ASN A 913 29.64 13.13 -20.04
C ASN A 913 28.29 12.66 -19.47
N PHE A 914 27.20 12.82 -20.24
CA PHE A 914 25.85 12.49 -19.74
C PHE A 914 25.60 10.99 -19.60
N GLY A 915 26.19 10.16 -20.48
CA GLY A 915 26.11 8.71 -20.38
C GLY A 915 26.66 8.23 -19.02
N ARG A 916 27.86 8.66 -18.65
CA ARG A 916 28.50 8.30 -17.38
C ARG A 916 27.74 8.82 -16.15
N TYR A 917 27.07 9.97 -16.27
CA TYR A 917 26.17 10.48 -15.24
C TYR A 917 24.99 9.51 -15.01
N THR A 918 24.36 9.02 -16.09
CA THR A 918 23.31 7.99 -15.99
C THR A 918 23.82 6.65 -15.45
N ASP A 919 25.03 6.22 -15.83
CA ASP A 919 25.62 4.97 -15.31
C ASP A 919 25.76 5.01 -13.77
N ARG A 920 26.24 6.12 -13.21
CA ARG A 920 26.35 6.29 -11.76
C ARG A 920 24.98 6.32 -11.05
N ILE A 921 23.94 6.89 -11.66
CA ILE A 921 22.57 6.80 -11.12
C ILE A 921 22.09 5.33 -11.09
N LEU A 922 22.40 4.54 -12.12
CA LEU A 922 22.07 3.12 -12.15
C LEU A 922 22.86 2.30 -11.11
N GLU A 923 24.15 2.61 -10.91
CA GLU A 923 24.97 2.03 -9.84
C GLU A 923 24.35 2.27 -8.46
N LYS A 924 23.74 3.43 -8.23
CA LYS A 924 23.04 3.76 -6.97
C LYS A 924 21.80 2.92 -6.75
N PHE A 925 20.95 2.77 -7.77
CA PHE A 925 19.81 1.83 -7.70
C PHE A 925 20.26 0.38 -7.48
N ALA A 926 21.38 -0.04 -8.07
CA ALA A 926 21.94 -1.37 -7.85
C ALA A 926 22.48 -1.53 -6.41
N ALA A 927 23.07 -0.50 -5.82
CA ALA A 927 23.52 -0.51 -4.42
C ALA A 927 22.36 -0.52 -3.41
N MET A 928 21.22 0.08 -3.75
CA MET A 928 19.97 0.00 -2.97
C MET A 928 19.29 -1.36 -3.07
N ALA A 929 19.54 -2.11 -4.15
CA ALA A 929 19.05 -3.49 -4.34
C ALA A 929 19.83 -4.50 -3.48
N GLN A 930 19.78 -4.32 -2.16
CA GLN A 930 19.96 -5.42 -1.21
C GLN A 930 18.85 -6.47 -1.46
N PRO A 931 19.09 -7.76 -1.15
CA PRO A 931 18.15 -8.83 -1.49
C PRO A 931 16.75 -8.56 -0.94
N THR A 932 15.74 -8.87 -1.78
CA THR A 932 14.31 -8.76 -1.43
C THR A 932 14.04 -9.40 -0.08
N PRO A 933 13.63 -8.64 0.96
CA PRO A 933 13.58 -9.17 2.33
C PRO A 933 12.54 -10.28 2.58
N SER A 934 11.71 -10.63 1.59
CA SER A 934 10.60 -11.60 1.71
C SER A 934 11.00 -13.04 2.08
N GLU A 935 12.28 -13.31 2.34
CA GLU A 935 12.81 -14.60 2.80
C GLU A 935 13.34 -14.57 4.25
N ASN A 936 13.47 -13.39 4.88
CA ASN A 936 14.09 -13.22 6.20
C ASN A 936 13.34 -14.01 7.29
N LYS A 937 13.87 -15.17 7.66
CA LYS A 937 13.28 -16.01 8.71
C LYS A 937 13.65 -15.50 10.10
N PHE A 938 12.67 -15.43 11.00
CA PHE A 938 12.91 -15.07 12.42
C PHE A 938 12.95 -16.31 13.33
N SER A 939 13.78 -16.29 14.35
CA SER A 939 13.80 -17.30 15.41
C SER A 939 13.49 -16.65 16.75
N PHE A 940 12.31 -16.93 17.32
CA PHE A 940 12.03 -16.61 18.72
C PHE A 940 12.83 -17.54 19.62
N VAL A 941 13.53 -16.99 20.61
CA VAL A 941 14.45 -17.70 21.51
C VAL A 941 13.88 -17.62 22.91
N VAL A 942 13.42 -18.76 23.45
CA VAL A 942 12.69 -18.82 24.73
C VAL A 942 13.26 -19.91 25.65
N PRO A 943 13.96 -19.57 26.75
CA PRO A 943 14.26 -20.52 27.82
C PRO A 943 13.01 -20.78 28.66
N VAL A 944 12.72 -22.03 29.03
CA VAL A 944 11.54 -22.41 29.83
C VAL A 944 11.96 -23.19 31.07
N PHE A 945 11.46 -22.81 32.24
CA PHE A 945 11.71 -23.52 33.50
C PHE A 945 10.51 -23.45 34.45
N ASN A 946 9.74 -24.53 34.52
CA ASN A 946 8.57 -24.67 35.41
C ASN A 946 7.52 -23.55 35.26
N THR A 947 7.44 -22.95 34.07
CA THR A 947 6.44 -21.92 33.76
C THR A 947 5.02 -22.50 33.94
N PRO A 948 4.12 -21.77 34.63
CA PRO A 948 2.71 -22.14 34.73
C PRO A 948 2.09 -22.40 33.35
N PRO A 949 1.41 -23.55 33.13
CA PRO A 949 0.93 -23.95 31.81
C PRO A 949 0.06 -22.90 31.11
N ASN A 950 -0.79 -22.20 31.87
CA ASN A 950 -1.67 -21.13 31.40
C ASN A 950 -0.90 -19.89 30.87
N TYR A 951 0.26 -19.54 31.43
CA TYR A 951 1.07 -18.43 30.92
C TYR A 951 1.87 -18.87 29.68
N LEU A 952 2.49 -20.06 29.74
CA LEU A 952 3.26 -20.61 28.63
C LEU A 952 2.39 -20.82 27.39
N GLN A 953 1.16 -21.29 27.56
CA GLN A 953 0.16 -21.40 26.50
C GLN A 953 -0.14 -20.04 25.86
N LYS A 954 -0.35 -18.98 26.67
CA LYS A 954 -0.61 -17.62 26.18
C LYS A 954 0.58 -17.05 25.40
N MET A 955 1.81 -17.29 25.86
CA MET A 955 3.05 -16.90 25.16
C MET A 955 3.11 -17.59 23.78
N ILE A 956 3.03 -18.93 23.73
CA ILE A 956 3.07 -19.70 22.47
C ILE A 956 1.96 -19.23 21.51
N GLN A 957 0.73 -19.04 21.99
CA GLN A 957 -0.38 -18.55 21.18
C GLN A 957 -0.18 -17.11 20.68
N SER A 958 0.64 -16.27 21.35
CA SER A 958 0.93 -14.91 20.88
C SER A 958 1.96 -14.90 19.74
N VAL A 959 2.90 -15.85 19.76
CA VAL A 959 3.85 -16.11 18.67
C VAL A 959 3.15 -16.75 17.47
N LEU A 960 2.28 -17.75 17.68
CA LEU A 960 1.55 -18.42 16.60
C LEU A 960 0.57 -17.50 15.86
N ARG A 961 0.11 -16.41 16.49
CA ARG A 961 -0.82 -15.42 15.91
C ARG A 961 -0.14 -14.22 15.26
N GLN A 962 1.17 -14.25 15.02
CA GLN A 962 1.87 -13.19 14.28
C GLN A 962 1.40 -13.12 12.81
N THR A 963 1.20 -11.91 12.30
CA THR A 963 0.79 -11.68 10.90
C THR A 963 1.91 -11.97 9.89
N TYR A 964 3.17 -11.88 10.32
CA TYR A 964 4.31 -12.34 9.55
C TYR A 964 4.54 -13.83 9.81
N SER A 965 4.56 -14.66 8.76
CA SER A 965 4.45 -16.12 8.88
C SER A 965 5.79 -16.88 8.89
N ASN A 966 6.86 -16.29 8.35
CA ASN A 966 8.17 -16.93 8.21
C ASN A 966 9.01 -16.82 9.50
N PHE A 967 8.62 -17.60 10.51
CA PHE A 967 9.33 -17.69 11.78
C PHE A 967 9.43 -19.13 12.29
N GLU A 968 10.20 -19.29 13.36
CA GLU A 968 10.20 -20.47 14.22
C GLU A 968 10.31 -20.07 15.69
N LEU A 969 9.82 -20.95 16.56
CA LEU A 969 9.88 -20.80 18.01
C LEU A 969 10.85 -21.84 18.58
N CYS A 970 11.97 -21.39 19.10
CA CYS A 970 13.04 -22.22 19.66
C CYS A 970 12.96 -22.23 21.18
N ILE A 971 12.45 -23.33 21.73
CA ILE A 971 12.25 -23.55 23.16
C ILE A 971 13.40 -24.39 23.72
N ALA A 972 13.98 -23.94 24.83
CA ALA A 972 14.90 -24.75 25.62
C ALA A 972 14.30 -25.06 27.00
N ASP A 973 13.78 -26.27 27.15
CA ASP A 973 12.98 -26.67 28.32
C ASP A 973 13.84 -27.33 29.41
N GLY A 974 14.08 -26.60 30.50
CA GLY A 974 14.69 -27.11 31.72
C GLY A 974 13.68 -27.57 32.78
N SER A 975 12.37 -27.54 32.50
CA SER A 975 11.31 -27.77 33.49
C SER A 975 11.37 -29.17 34.09
N THR A 976 11.02 -29.28 35.37
CA THR A 976 10.73 -30.55 36.06
C THR A 976 9.23 -30.89 36.06
N SER A 977 8.36 -29.91 35.79
CA SER A 977 6.91 -30.07 35.66
C SER A 977 6.52 -30.94 34.47
N GLU A 978 5.81 -32.04 34.73
CA GLU A 978 5.26 -32.93 33.70
C GLU A 978 4.16 -32.25 32.87
N LEU A 979 3.35 -31.37 33.48
CA LEU A 979 2.33 -30.59 32.79
C LEU A 979 2.96 -29.60 31.80
N THR A 980 4.02 -28.90 32.21
CA THR A 980 4.73 -27.94 31.35
C THR A 980 5.39 -28.67 30.17
N ARG A 981 6.05 -29.82 30.40
CA ARG A 981 6.59 -30.68 29.35
C ARG A 981 5.53 -31.20 28.39
N THR A 982 4.39 -31.65 28.92
CA THR A 982 3.26 -32.16 28.12
C THR A 982 2.69 -31.08 27.22
N LEU A 983 2.52 -29.86 27.73
CA LEU A 983 2.06 -28.70 26.96
C LEU A 983 3.04 -28.34 25.82
N ILE A 984 4.34 -28.36 26.07
CA ILE A 984 5.35 -28.10 25.02
C ILE A 984 5.32 -29.20 23.96
N ASN A 985 5.29 -30.47 24.37
CA ASN A 985 5.22 -31.61 23.45
C ASN A 985 3.94 -31.58 22.59
N TYR A 986 2.81 -31.17 23.16
CA TYR A 986 1.56 -30.95 22.43
C TYR A 986 1.73 -29.89 21.34
N TYR A 987 2.29 -28.72 21.67
CA TYR A 987 2.49 -27.66 20.68
C TYR A 987 3.55 -28.02 19.61
N VAL A 988 4.62 -28.73 19.97
CA VAL A 988 5.62 -29.26 19.02
C VAL A 988 5.02 -30.29 18.07
N ALA A 989 4.03 -31.08 18.52
CA ALA A 989 3.31 -32.03 17.67
C ALA A 989 2.28 -31.35 16.74
N LEU A 990 1.78 -30.16 17.11
CA LEU A 990 0.79 -29.40 16.33
C LEU A 990 1.40 -28.49 15.26
N ASP A 991 2.50 -27.79 15.56
CA ASP A 991 3.09 -26.81 14.63
C ASP A 991 4.60 -27.09 14.40
N PRO A 992 5.02 -27.46 13.17
CA PRO A 992 6.40 -27.81 12.86
C PRO A 992 7.38 -26.62 12.94
N ARG A 993 6.89 -25.38 13.11
CA ARG A 993 7.72 -24.20 13.39
C ARG A 993 8.19 -24.16 14.85
N ILE A 994 7.62 -24.97 15.75
CA ILE A 994 8.02 -25.03 17.16
C ILE A 994 9.07 -26.14 17.34
N LYS A 995 10.28 -25.73 17.74
CA LYS A 995 11.40 -26.62 18.08
C LYS A 995 11.58 -26.61 19.59
N CYS A 996 11.79 -27.78 20.19
CA CYS A 996 12.11 -27.89 21.61
C CYS A 996 13.38 -28.73 21.84
N GLN A 997 14.25 -28.26 22.73
CA GLN A 997 15.35 -29.05 23.30
C GLN A 997 15.14 -29.20 24.82
N ALA A 998 14.98 -30.44 25.28
CA ALA A 998 14.97 -30.75 26.71
C ALA A 998 16.38 -30.62 27.32
N ILE A 999 16.50 -29.82 28.38
CA ILE A 999 17.72 -29.62 29.16
C ILE A 999 17.64 -30.52 30.41
N LYS A 1000 18.62 -31.41 30.59
CA LYS A 1000 18.61 -32.41 31.68
C LYS A 1000 18.81 -31.83 33.08
N GLU A 1001 19.42 -30.64 33.16
CA GLU A 1001 19.79 -29.94 34.38
C GLU A 1001 19.70 -28.45 34.09
N ASN A 1002 18.89 -27.69 34.84
CA ASN A 1002 18.75 -26.26 34.64
C ASN A 1002 20.07 -25.55 34.96
N LYS A 1003 20.65 -24.84 33.98
CA LYS A 1003 21.97 -24.18 34.08
C LYS A 1003 21.91 -22.67 34.28
N GLY A 1004 20.73 -22.13 34.58
CA GLY A 1004 20.51 -20.68 34.65
C GLY A 1004 20.05 -20.09 33.32
N ILE A 1005 19.75 -18.80 33.31
CA ILE A 1005 19.00 -18.17 32.21
C ILE A 1005 19.87 -18.11 30.95
N ALA A 1006 21.10 -17.61 31.06
CA ALA A 1006 22.00 -17.43 29.92
C ALA A 1006 22.30 -18.75 29.18
N GLU A 1007 22.59 -19.84 29.90
CA GLU A 1007 22.89 -21.14 29.30
C GLU A 1007 21.65 -21.80 28.67
N ASN A 1008 20.46 -21.63 29.28
CA ASN A 1008 19.22 -22.10 28.68
C ASN A 1008 18.86 -21.27 27.42
N THR A 1009 19.06 -19.96 27.44
CA THR A 1009 18.92 -19.09 26.25
C THR A 1009 19.92 -19.48 25.16
N ASN A 1010 21.18 -19.76 25.50
CA ASN A 1010 22.19 -20.25 24.56
C ASN A 1010 21.76 -21.58 23.90
N ALA A 1011 21.11 -22.48 24.65
CA ALA A 1011 20.55 -23.71 24.09
C ALA A 1011 19.39 -23.44 23.11
N ALA A 1012 18.53 -22.45 23.39
CA ALA A 1012 17.49 -22.02 22.45
C ALA A 1012 18.08 -21.36 21.18
N ILE A 1013 19.16 -20.55 21.32
CA ILE A 1013 19.89 -19.96 20.19
C ILE A 1013 20.50 -21.07 19.31
N ALA A 1014 20.98 -22.17 19.88
CA ALA A 1014 21.54 -23.28 19.11
C ALA A 1014 20.51 -24.00 18.20
N LEU A 1015 19.21 -23.87 18.47
CA LEU A 1015 18.13 -24.37 17.60
C LEU A 1015 17.76 -23.40 16.46
N ALA A 1016 18.18 -22.14 16.58
CA ALA A 1016 17.79 -21.05 15.69
C ALA A 1016 18.46 -21.15 14.31
N THR A 1017 17.64 -21.09 13.27
CA THR A 1017 18.01 -21.12 11.85
C THR A 1017 17.60 -19.84 11.11
N GLY A 1018 16.85 -18.95 11.76
CA GLY A 1018 16.51 -17.63 11.23
C GLY A 1018 17.71 -16.68 11.18
N GLU A 1019 17.60 -15.67 10.34
CA GLU A 1019 18.57 -14.59 10.18
C GLU A 1019 18.55 -13.58 11.34
N TYR A 1020 17.47 -13.57 12.11
CA TYR A 1020 17.25 -12.70 13.25
C TYR A 1020 16.80 -13.50 14.47
N LEU A 1021 17.44 -13.22 15.62
CA LEU A 1021 17.12 -13.79 16.93
C LEU A 1021 16.20 -12.82 17.67
N CYS A 1022 14.99 -13.24 18.02
CA CYS A 1022 14.01 -12.47 18.77
C CYS A 1022 13.93 -13.01 20.21
N LEU A 1023 14.36 -12.23 21.20
CA LEU A 1023 14.31 -12.63 22.61
C LEU A 1023 12.92 -12.35 23.20
N LEU A 1024 12.35 -13.33 23.88
CA LEU A 1024 11.01 -13.32 24.47
C LEU A 1024 11.00 -14.18 25.75
N ASP A 1025 10.45 -13.65 26.84
CA ASP A 1025 10.27 -14.43 28.07
C ASP A 1025 9.06 -15.38 27.99
N HIS A 1026 9.14 -16.49 28.71
CA HIS A 1026 8.26 -17.66 28.56
C HIS A 1026 6.79 -17.46 28.99
N ASP A 1027 6.49 -16.35 29.67
CA ASP A 1027 5.21 -15.99 30.27
C ASP A 1027 4.63 -14.67 29.74
N ASP A 1028 5.41 -13.91 28.97
CA ASP A 1028 5.01 -12.66 28.33
C ASP A 1028 4.33 -12.89 26.97
N VAL A 1029 3.71 -11.85 26.41
CA VAL A 1029 2.96 -11.96 25.14
C VAL A 1029 3.24 -10.82 24.17
N LEU A 1030 3.11 -11.12 22.88
CA LEU A 1030 3.29 -10.16 21.78
C LEU A 1030 1.93 -9.77 21.16
N PRO A 1031 1.74 -8.52 20.70
CA PRO A 1031 0.63 -8.18 19.83
C PRO A 1031 0.82 -8.83 18.44
N LYS A 1032 -0.28 -9.12 17.75
CA LYS A 1032 -0.28 -9.88 16.49
C LYS A 1032 0.57 -9.30 15.34
N THR A 1033 0.92 -8.01 15.39
CA THR A 1033 1.72 -7.34 14.36
C THR A 1033 3.20 -7.17 14.73
N ALA A 1034 3.64 -7.60 15.93
CA ALA A 1034 5.00 -7.34 16.42
C ALA A 1034 6.09 -7.74 15.43
N LEU A 1035 5.98 -8.93 14.84
CA LEU A 1035 6.97 -9.43 13.90
C LEU A 1035 6.91 -8.73 12.53
N GLN A 1036 5.73 -8.27 12.10
CA GLN A 1036 5.58 -7.48 10.88
C GLN A 1036 6.28 -6.11 11.04
N GLU A 1037 6.10 -5.47 12.19
CA GLU A 1037 6.72 -4.17 12.50
C GLU A 1037 8.25 -4.29 12.59
N VAL A 1038 8.76 -5.39 13.18
CA VAL A 1038 10.19 -5.72 13.19
C VAL A 1038 10.71 -5.99 11.77
N TYR A 1039 9.94 -6.69 10.94
CA TYR A 1039 10.28 -6.93 9.54
C TYR A 1039 10.31 -5.63 8.71
N ASP A 1040 9.31 -4.77 8.82
CA ASP A 1040 9.25 -3.49 8.10
C ASP A 1040 10.43 -2.58 8.51
N CYS A 1041 10.80 -2.59 9.80
CA CYS A 1041 12.00 -1.95 10.32
C CYS A 1041 13.30 -2.52 9.71
N ILE A 1042 13.37 -3.83 9.46
CA ILE A 1042 14.51 -4.47 8.77
C ILE A 1042 14.58 -4.06 7.30
N VAL A 1043 13.46 -4.08 6.59
CA VAL A 1043 13.35 -3.62 5.20
C VAL A 1043 13.82 -2.17 5.07
N GLN A 1044 13.40 -1.31 6.01
CA GLN A 1044 13.63 0.13 5.94
C GLN A 1044 15.05 0.56 6.37
N TYR A 1045 15.62 -0.05 7.42
CA TYR A 1045 16.86 0.44 8.05
C TYR A 1045 18.02 -0.55 8.05
N ALA A 1046 17.80 -1.81 7.63
CA ALA A 1046 18.75 -2.92 7.69
C ALA A 1046 19.61 -2.98 8.99
N PRO A 1047 19.01 -2.82 10.18
CA PRO A 1047 19.76 -2.69 11.43
C PRO A 1047 20.38 -4.02 11.86
N ASP A 1048 21.35 -3.95 12.77
CA ASP A 1048 21.91 -5.11 13.44
C ASP A 1048 21.11 -5.47 14.71
N ILE A 1049 20.46 -4.47 15.32
CA ILE A 1049 19.71 -4.58 16.58
C ILE A 1049 18.44 -3.74 16.50
N ILE A 1050 17.32 -4.29 16.97
CA ILE A 1050 16.02 -3.62 17.07
C ILE A 1050 15.46 -3.78 18.48
N TYR A 1051 14.84 -2.72 19.01
CA TYR A 1051 14.05 -2.77 20.22
C TYR A 1051 12.76 -1.98 20.11
N THR A 1052 11.77 -2.31 20.95
CA THR A 1052 10.40 -1.79 20.86
C THR A 1052 9.95 -1.17 22.19
N ASP A 1053 8.94 -0.30 22.16
CA ASP A 1053 8.24 0.09 23.40
C ASP A 1053 7.51 -1.12 24.01
N GLU A 1054 7.17 -1.00 25.29
CA GLU A 1054 6.54 -2.06 26.09
C GLU A 1054 5.40 -1.49 26.97
N ASP A 1055 4.52 -2.36 27.42
CA ASP A 1055 3.64 -2.11 28.56
C ASP A 1055 3.60 -3.32 29.52
N LYS A 1056 2.79 -3.24 30.56
CA LYS A 1056 2.63 -4.31 31.54
C LYS A 1056 1.21 -4.82 31.54
N ILE A 1057 1.07 -6.14 31.70
CA ILE A 1057 -0.21 -6.81 31.86
C ILE A 1057 -0.31 -7.46 33.23
N ASP A 1058 -1.54 -7.57 33.74
CA ASP A 1058 -1.78 -8.34 34.95
C ASP A 1058 -1.54 -9.85 34.72
N GLU A 1059 -1.54 -10.59 35.81
CA GLU A 1059 -1.35 -12.05 35.84
C GLU A 1059 -2.25 -12.79 34.84
N ASN A 1060 -3.50 -12.34 34.67
CA ASN A 1060 -4.47 -12.93 33.76
C ASN A 1060 -4.30 -12.46 32.30
N GLY A 1061 -3.60 -11.35 32.07
CA GLY A 1061 -3.49 -10.69 30.76
C GLY A 1061 -4.73 -9.87 30.38
N LEU A 1062 -5.53 -9.44 31.36
CA LEU A 1062 -6.81 -8.75 31.12
C LEU A 1062 -6.68 -7.22 31.14
N ASN A 1063 -5.79 -6.69 31.97
CA ASN A 1063 -5.57 -5.24 32.09
C ASN A 1063 -4.15 -4.87 31.67
N HIS A 1064 -4.03 -3.97 30.69
CA HIS A 1064 -2.78 -3.30 30.32
C HIS A 1064 -2.58 -2.03 31.17
N PHE A 1065 -1.36 -1.79 31.64
CA PHE A 1065 -0.98 -0.65 32.46
C PHE A 1065 0.51 -0.30 32.33
N ALA A 1066 0.90 0.86 32.88
CA ALA A 1066 2.28 1.34 32.90
C ALA A 1066 3.05 1.25 31.55
N PRO A 1067 2.51 1.81 30.44
CA PRO A 1067 3.19 1.83 29.16
C PRO A 1067 4.50 2.65 29.24
N VAL A 1068 5.58 2.10 28.71
CA VAL A 1068 6.92 2.69 28.68
C VAL A 1068 7.28 3.01 27.24
N LYS A 1069 7.19 4.30 26.90
CA LYS A 1069 7.75 4.83 25.65
C LYS A 1069 9.25 5.03 25.84
N LYS A 1070 10.05 4.20 25.19
CA LYS A 1070 11.52 4.25 25.24
C LYS A 1070 12.00 5.39 24.31
N PRO A 1071 13.14 6.04 24.60
CA PRO A 1071 13.74 6.97 23.65
C PRO A 1071 14.41 6.21 22.49
N SER A 1072 14.78 6.94 21.44
CA SER A 1072 15.81 6.54 20.49
C SER A 1072 17.12 6.18 21.22
N PHE A 1073 18.02 5.44 20.57
CA PHE A 1073 19.17 4.84 21.23
C PHE A 1073 20.07 5.85 21.96
N ASP A 1074 20.16 5.74 23.30
CA ASP A 1074 20.98 6.59 24.17
C ASP A 1074 21.82 5.71 25.12
N ILE A 1075 23.12 5.63 24.82
CA ILE A 1075 24.12 4.95 25.66
C ILE A 1075 24.22 5.55 27.07
N SER A 1076 24.02 6.86 27.23
CA SER A 1076 24.10 7.56 28.52
C SER A 1076 22.89 7.30 29.42
N LEU A 1077 21.79 6.81 28.83
CA LEU A 1077 20.65 6.28 29.56
C LEU A 1077 20.82 4.79 29.85
N LEU A 1078 21.33 4.02 28.88
CA LEU A 1078 21.61 2.60 29.04
C LEU A 1078 22.66 2.33 30.13
N GLU A 1079 23.67 3.20 30.27
CA GLU A 1079 24.64 3.19 31.38
C GLU A 1079 24.02 3.44 32.77
N LYS A 1080 22.75 3.87 32.85
CA LYS A 1080 22.04 4.09 34.12
C LYS A 1080 21.09 2.96 34.48
N TYR A 1081 20.50 2.27 33.49
CA TYR A 1081 19.69 1.06 33.66
C TYR A 1081 19.40 0.42 32.30
N ASN A 1082 19.07 -0.88 32.29
CA ASN A 1082 18.54 -1.53 31.09
C ASN A 1082 17.13 -0.99 30.79
N TYR A 1083 17.02 -0.14 29.77
CA TYR A 1083 15.73 0.36 29.27
C TYR A 1083 15.27 -0.34 27.99
N ILE A 1084 16.12 -1.18 27.38
CA ILE A 1084 15.91 -1.77 26.06
C ILE A 1084 15.11 -3.08 26.17
N THR A 1085 15.45 -3.92 27.16
CA THR A 1085 14.64 -5.09 27.61
C THR A 1085 14.15 -5.96 26.43
N HIS A 1086 12.86 -6.28 26.36
CA HIS A 1086 12.24 -7.06 25.27
C HIS A 1086 11.07 -6.24 24.67
N LEU A 1087 10.66 -6.44 23.42
CA LEU A 1087 11.16 -7.37 22.40
C LEU A 1087 12.51 -6.88 21.85
N LEU A 1088 13.57 -7.66 22.07
CA LEU A 1088 14.91 -7.40 21.52
C LEU A 1088 15.16 -8.33 20.35
N THR A 1089 15.45 -7.76 19.18
CA THR A 1089 15.78 -8.53 17.98
C THR A 1089 17.20 -8.22 17.53
N ILE A 1090 18.00 -9.25 17.26
CA ILE A 1090 19.42 -9.12 16.89
C ILE A 1090 19.67 -9.91 15.60
N ARG A 1091 20.38 -9.31 14.63
CA ARG A 1091 20.86 -10.00 13.42
C ARG A 1091 21.79 -11.16 13.83
N LYS A 1092 21.43 -12.39 13.45
CA LYS A 1092 22.11 -13.61 13.89
C LYS A 1092 23.59 -13.64 13.47
N SER A 1093 23.91 -13.23 12.23
CA SER A 1093 25.30 -13.19 11.76
C SER A 1093 26.17 -12.23 12.58
N PHE A 1094 25.64 -11.04 12.93
CA PHE A 1094 26.31 -10.10 13.83
C PHE A 1094 26.53 -10.69 15.24
N PHE A 1095 25.54 -11.41 15.77
CA PHE A 1095 25.67 -12.11 17.04
C PHE A 1095 26.76 -13.19 16.99
N GLU A 1096 26.76 -14.04 15.96
CA GLU A 1096 27.76 -15.10 15.77
C GLU A 1096 29.18 -14.55 15.52
N GLU A 1097 29.34 -13.41 14.83
CA GLU A 1097 30.64 -12.83 14.54
C GLU A 1097 31.28 -12.12 15.75
N HIS A 1098 30.47 -11.46 16.59
CA HIS A 1098 30.99 -10.50 17.58
C HIS A 1098 30.62 -10.78 19.04
N ILE A 1099 29.58 -11.57 19.30
CA ILE A 1099 28.96 -11.74 20.63
C ILE A 1099 29.05 -13.18 21.12
N LEU A 1100 28.90 -14.15 20.21
CA LEU A 1100 28.96 -15.61 20.36
C LEU A 1100 27.92 -16.24 21.30
N LYS A 1101 27.73 -15.72 22.51
CA LYS A 1101 26.83 -16.26 23.53
C LYS A 1101 26.44 -15.24 24.61
N LEU A 1102 25.43 -15.57 25.39
CA LEU A 1102 25.16 -14.96 26.70
C LEU A 1102 26.10 -15.59 27.76
N GLU A 1103 26.48 -14.82 28.78
CA GLU A 1103 27.41 -15.25 29.82
C GLU A 1103 26.69 -15.53 31.15
N ALA A 1104 26.75 -16.79 31.62
CA ALA A 1104 26.10 -17.25 32.85
C ALA A 1104 26.52 -16.49 34.12
N CYS A 1105 27.69 -15.84 34.10
CA CYS A 1105 28.11 -15.02 35.23
C CYS A 1105 27.24 -13.76 35.45
N TYR A 1106 26.39 -13.38 34.48
CA TYR A 1106 25.44 -12.25 34.58
C TYR A 1106 23.98 -12.67 34.65
N ASP A 1107 23.66 -13.93 34.96
CA ASP A 1107 22.26 -14.36 35.19
C ASP A 1107 21.49 -13.38 36.10
N GLY A 1108 20.25 -13.08 35.73
CA GLY A 1108 19.44 -12.00 36.31
C GLY A 1108 19.60 -10.64 35.63
N ALA A 1109 20.64 -10.44 34.82
CA ALA A 1109 20.88 -9.26 33.99
C ALA A 1109 21.66 -9.62 32.68
N GLN A 1110 21.49 -10.84 32.19
CA GLN A 1110 22.20 -11.40 31.04
C GLN A 1110 21.82 -10.70 29.72
N ASP A 1111 20.61 -10.17 29.65
CA ASP A 1111 20.12 -9.32 28.56
C ASP A 1111 20.83 -7.95 28.56
N TYR A 1112 21.07 -7.37 29.75
CA TYR A 1112 21.80 -6.12 29.89
C TYR A 1112 23.26 -6.25 29.45
N ASP A 1113 24.00 -7.28 29.90
CA ASP A 1113 25.35 -7.56 29.39
C ASP A 1113 25.36 -7.78 27.86
N LEU A 1114 24.38 -8.52 27.33
CA LEU A 1114 24.23 -8.74 25.90
C LEU A 1114 24.10 -7.41 25.14
N ILE A 1115 23.19 -6.52 25.56
CA ILE A 1115 22.97 -5.21 24.94
C ILE A 1115 24.23 -4.33 25.07
N LEU A 1116 24.89 -4.33 26.24
CA LEU A 1116 26.15 -3.60 26.46
C LEU A 1116 27.25 -4.07 25.48
N ARG A 1117 27.48 -5.38 25.34
CA ARG A 1117 28.45 -5.95 24.38
C ARG A 1117 28.08 -5.69 22.92
N CYS A 1118 26.80 -5.76 22.61
CA CYS A 1118 26.25 -5.44 21.31
C CYS A 1118 26.59 -3.99 20.88
N MET A 1119 26.37 -3.00 21.75
CA MET A 1119 26.71 -1.61 21.44
C MET A 1119 28.22 -1.30 21.53
N GLU A 1120 29.07 -2.19 22.05
CA GLU A 1120 30.53 -2.07 21.87
C GLU A 1120 30.96 -2.31 20.41
N LYS A 1121 30.07 -2.85 19.56
CA LYS A 1121 30.38 -3.33 18.21
C LYS A 1121 29.62 -2.65 17.07
N THR A 1122 28.37 -2.22 17.29
CA THR A 1122 27.57 -1.55 16.24
C THR A 1122 26.94 -0.24 16.70
N ARG A 1123 26.57 0.59 15.71
CA ARG A 1123 25.71 1.78 15.85
C ARG A 1123 24.41 1.65 15.03
N LYS A 1124 24.21 0.53 14.30
CA LYS A 1124 22.98 0.24 13.54
C LYS A 1124 21.89 -0.32 14.46
N ILE A 1125 21.45 0.51 15.40
CA ILE A 1125 20.47 0.16 16.43
C ILE A 1125 19.21 0.97 16.19
N GLN A 1126 18.09 0.30 15.90
CA GLN A 1126 16.83 0.96 15.57
C GLN A 1126 15.78 0.76 16.67
N HIS A 1127 15.09 1.85 17.02
CA HIS A 1127 13.93 1.83 17.91
C HIS A 1127 12.65 1.81 17.07
N ILE A 1128 11.69 0.96 17.47
CA ILE A 1128 10.31 1.01 16.98
C ILE A 1128 9.44 1.64 18.08
N PRO A 1129 8.93 2.88 17.90
CA PRO A 1129 8.14 3.59 18.90
C PRO A 1129 6.67 3.11 18.93
N LYS A 1130 6.49 1.79 19.06
CA LYS A 1130 5.22 1.08 19.16
C LYS A 1130 5.33 0.05 20.29
N ILE A 1131 4.26 -0.10 21.08
CA ILE A 1131 4.19 -1.09 22.15
C ILE A 1131 4.03 -2.46 21.50
N LEU A 1132 5.14 -3.20 21.40
CA LEU A 1132 5.20 -4.52 20.75
C LEU A 1132 5.58 -5.65 21.72
N TYR A 1133 5.58 -5.35 23.03
CA TYR A 1133 5.86 -6.30 24.10
C TYR A 1133 4.96 -6.02 25.31
N HIS A 1134 4.39 -7.08 25.90
CA HIS A 1134 3.46 -7.01 27.02
C HIS A 1134 3.94 -7.85 28.20
N TRP A 1135 4.48 -7.20 29.23
CA TRP A 1135 5.17 -7.83 30.36
C TRP A 1135 4.21 -8.21 31.50
N ARG A 1136 4.08 -9.50 31.83
CA ARG A 1136 3.21 -10.06 32.87
C ARG A 1136 3.74 -9.80 34.29
N VAL A 1137 2.82 -9.43 35.20
CA VAL A 1137 3.14 -9.05 36.59
C VAL A 1137 2.38 -9.90 37.63
N PHE A 1138 3.05 -10.90 38.20
CA PHE A 1138 2.53 -11.81 39.25
C PHE A 1138 3.48 -11.89 40.47
N GLU A 1139 3.04 -12.48 41.58
CA GLU A 1139 3.69 -12.34 42.91
C GLU A 1139 5.16 -12.86 42.98
N ASN A 1140 5.49 -13.88 42.19
CA ASN A 1140 6.85 -14.42 42.06
C ASN A 1140 7.66 -13.89 40.85
N SER A 1141 7.06 -13.07 39.97
CA SER A 1141 7.76 -12.42 38.85
C SER A 1141 8.80 -11.41 39.34
N THR A 1142 9.93 -11.26 38.64
CA THR A 1142 10.95 -10.23 38.91
C THR A 1142 10.36 -8.81 39.04
N SER A 1143 9.26 -8.54 38.32
CA SER A 1143 8.49 -7.28 38.37
C SER A 1143 7.88 -6.97 39.75
N LYS A 1144 7.53 -7.99 40.56
CA LYS A 1144 6.90 -7.86 41.89
C LYS A 1144 7.72 -8.44 43.03
N GLY A 1145 8.64 -9.36 42.75
CA GLY A 1145 9.25 -10.29 43.69
C GLY A 1145 9.91 -9.69 44.94
N THR A 1146 10.16 -10.60 45.89
CA THR A 1146 10.73 -10.31 47.21
C THR A 1146 12.06 -9.55 47.14
N SER A 1147 12.46 -8.93 48.25
CA SER A 1147 13.72 -8.18 48.36
C SER A 1147 14.98 -9.00 48.00
N ALA A 1148 14.92 -10.33 48.04
CA ALA A 1148 16.04 -11.19 47.67
C ALA A 1148 16.23 -11.30 46.13
N SER A 1149 15.15 -11.50 45.35
CA SER A 1149 15.28 -11.68 43.89
C SER A 1149 15.67 -10.38 43.18
N LYS A 1150 15.18 -9.24 43.68
CA LYS A 1150 15.57 -7.90 43.17
C LYS A 1150 17.04 -7.58 43.43
N ASN A 1151 17.60 -7.99 44.57
CA ASN A 1151 19.00 -7.70 44.89
C ASN A 1151 19.97 -8.46 43.97
N TYR A 1152 19.74 -9.75 43.70
CA TYR A 1152 20.63 -10.54 42.84
C TYR A 1152 20.70 -10.01 41.39
N ALA A 1153 19.55 -9.69 40.78
CA ALA A 1153 19.51 -9.13 39.44
C ALA A 1153 20.22 -7.76 39.35
N VAL A 1154 20.08 -6.92 40.37
CA VAL A 1154 20.78 -5.63 40.46
C VAL A 1154 22.29 -5.80 40.66
N ASP A 1155 22.73 -6.77 41.48
CA ASP A 1155 24.16 -7.10 41.63
C ASP A 1155 24.76 -7.72 40.35
N ALA A 1156 23.96 -8.46 39.57
CA ALA A 1156 24.37 -8.96 38.26
C ALA A 1156 24.50 -7.82 37.24
N GLY A 1157 23.52 -6.92 37.16
CA GLY A 1157 23.53 -5.77 36.24
C GLY A 1157 24.62 -4.76 36.58
N LYS A 1158 24.91 -4.56 37.87
CA LYS A 1158 26.10 -3.83 38.32
C LYS A 1158 27.38 -4.42 37.71
N ARG A 1159 27.59 -5.73 37.84
CA ARG A 1159 28.80 -6.41 37.34
C ARG A 1159 28.89 -6.39 35.82
N ALA A 1160 27.75 -6.47 35.12
CA ALA A 1160 27.69 -6.31 33.67
C ALA A 1160 28.15 -4.91 33.23
N LEU A 1161 27.69 -3.85 33.91
CA LEU A 1161 28.11 -2.48 33.63
C LEU A 1161 29.58 -2.21 33.99
N GLU A 1162 30.08 -2.73 35.13
CA GLU A 1162 31.50 -2.63 35.47
C GLU A 1162 32.39 -3.32 34.42
N ALA A 1163 31.99 -4.50 33.94
CA ALA A 1163 32.68 -5.21 32.86
C ALA A 1163 32.61 -4.47 31.51
N HIS A 1164 31.49 -3.84 31.17
CA HIS A 1164 31.37 -2.99 29.99
C HIS A 1164 32.35 -1.80 30.05
N LEU A 1165 32.36 -1.08 31.18
CA LEU A 1165 33.25 0.07 31.39
C LEU A 1165 34.73 -0.33 31.29
N GLU A 1166 35.10 -1.49 31.85
CA GLU A 1166 36.44 -2.06 31.68
C GLU A 1166 36.76 -2.38 30.21
N ARG A 1167 35.85 -3.01 29.47
CA ARG A 1167 36.02 -3.34 28.03
C ARG A 1167 36.22 -2.09 27.16
N ILE A 1168 35.62 -0.95 27.51
CA ILE A 1168 35.81 0.33 26.81
C ILE A 1168 36.89 1.24 27.43
N GLY A 1169 37.67 0.73 28.40
CA GLY A 1169 38.81 1.44 28.99
C GLY A 1169 38.48 2.52 30.03
N ARG A 1170 37.24 2.60 30.52
CA ARG A 1170 36.80 3.54 31.56
C ARG A 1170 36.95 2.91 32.95
N ALA A 1171 37.96 3.36 33.71
CA ALA A 1171 38.17 2.90 35.08
C ALA A 1171 37.16 3.55 36.05
N ALA A 1172 36.10 2.83 36.40
CA ALA A 1172 35.04 3.31 37.27
C ALA A 1172 34.43 2.19 38.14
N LYS A 1173 33.80 2.57 39.25
CA LYS A 1173 33.03 1.67 40.12
C LYS A 1173 31.56 2.03 40.09
N VAL A 1174 30.69 1.03 39.99
CA VAL A 1174 29.24 1.23 39.92
C VAL A 1174 28.64 1.11 41.31
N SER A 1175 27.76 2.04 41.67
CA SER A 1175 26.89 1.98 42.84
C SER A 1175 25.42 2.11 42.41
N LEU A 1176 24.49 1.71 43.29
CA LEU A 1176 23.05 1.87 43.05
C LEU A 1176 22.52 3.10 43.81
N ASP A 1177 21.77 3.97 43.15
CA ASP A 1177 20.88 4.90 43.87
C ASP A 1177 19.61 4.16 44.29
N THR A 1178 19.50 3.88 45.58
CA THR A 1178 18.38 3.12 46.17
C THR A 1178 17.03 3.83 46.12
N ARG A 1179 16.97 5.08 45.63
CA ARG A 1179 15.72 5.84 45.48
C ARG A 1179 15.02 5.54 44.15
N ASP A 1180 15.81 5.45 43.07
CA ASP A 1180 15.34 5.36 41.69
C ASP A 1180 15.74 4.05 40.98
N PHE A 1181 16.45 3.15 41.65
CA PHE A 1181 17.01 1.90 41.08
C PHE A 1181 17.92 2.11 39.86
N ARG A 1182 18.69 3.21 39.85
CA ARG A 1182 19.63 3.56 38.79
C ARG A 1182 21.08 3.29 39.20
N TYR A 1183 21.87 2.82 38.25
CA TYR A 1183 23.32 2.73 38.37
C TYR A 1183 23.96 4.12 38.33
N VAL A 1184 24.93 4.33 39.20
CA VAL A 1184 25.76 5.53 39.33
C VAL A 1184 27.20 5.12 39.09
N ILE A 1185 27.79 5.66 38.03
CA ILE A 1185 29.18 5.42 37.66
C ILE A 1185 30.06 6.40 38.44
N ASN A 1186 30.93 5.87 39.30
CA ASN A 1186 31.91 6.63 40.06
C ASN A 1186 33.27 6.45 39.38
N GLU A 1187 33.64 7.38 38.49
CA GLU A 1187 34.92 7.32 37.79
C GLU A 1187 36.09 7.53 38.77
N GLU A 1188 37.08 6.65 38.72
CA GLU A 1188 38.30 6.84 39.50
C GLU A 1188 39.14 7.93 38.83
N ILE A 1189 39.13 9.14 39.40
CA ILE A 1189 40.02 10.23 38.98
C ILE A 1189 41.46 9.77 39.21
N LYS A 1190 42.09 9.23 38.17
CA LYS A 1190 43.54 9.06 38.11
C LYS A 1190 44.15 10.45 38.17
N SER A 1191 44.66 10.82 39.33
CA SER A 1191 45.49 12.01 39.52
C SER A 1191 46.80 11.85 38.73
N GLY A 1192 46.76 12.16 37.44
CA GLY A 1192 47.78 11.73 36.49
C GLY A 1192 47.72 12.45 35.14
N VAL A 1193 48.23 13.68 35.14
CA VAL A 1193 48.63 14.50 33.97
C VAL A 1193 47.50 15.27 33.27
N ALA A 1194 47.81 16.54 32.97
CA ALA A 1194 46.93 17.54 32.36
C ALA A 1194 47.26 17.76 30.87
N ASN A 1195 46.39 18.53 30.20
CA ASN A 1195 46.52 19.13 28.87
C ASN A 1195 46.46 18.18 27.66
N ALA A 1196 45.29 18.15 27.01
CA ALA A 1196 45.11 18.70 25.66
C ALA A 1196 43.63 19.07 25.46
#